data_AF-A0A1M5KQ86-F1
#
_entry.id   AF-A0A1M5KQ86-F1
#
_cell.length_a   1.000
_cell.length_b   1.000
_cell.length_c   1.000
_cell.angle_alpha   90.00
_cell.angle_beta   90.00
_cell.angle_gamma   90.00
#
_symmetry.space_group_name_H-M   'P 1'
#
loop_
_entity.id
_entity.type
_entity.pdbx_description
1 polymer ?
#
loop_
_entity_poly.entity_id
_entity_poly.type
_entity_poly.pdbx_seq_one_letter_code
_entity_poly.pdbx_strand_id
1 'polypeptide(L)'
;MQILQNFFSTRLGLSGRFVATRHVENRSNISNHSFRLSRAGIGLGLLLFVGCLLPGYAQTSYKDLAPYNAMFDPQYSKTGFILNKGFISTDRMIRSTMDNQNPDDFVISSPFDWKQLYRSLQLSETASKSILPDLKKLLTTYPHDQIPIGIINIEGEYLDPELISSYYDMGRNKLKANAPYARHTLLAVSNLKGTVKVGEANFVLSPKLYFSNSKEKPLGLEIDFGDGLGYRRYALSEQVVKVKYKNIGEHSIRFKLLLNSGTQLSYSKVEVTGLEQPRATTTGTVTSGGGAGSRTVPNGYYEIYNGCDGVLDRPVIIVEGFNPLGGSSDFTSMYNLYFNNLSEDLMNAGYDIVLLKFANNNTYIEDNAQVLKALLNDINSLKSGNYENVVVGESMGGLVTRIALAQMDAAHIDHEVGLYVSFDSPHKGANIPLGMQKFAADAADIEFVEITDLLTDLTNLFSFGAGGLPSEIFDEEDCKWCDPYTVDDLNTLVQANNSPAAMEMLIRHYLAPGGPNPAYVSFQSFLNTTGFPVESRNVALINGSNHGAQQTTSDSPAIPVNIGDQFVDAHIGSQCGAIEFYFDIWVSPVNTTAKVSDLEIWFSGPLACLPKGRTTDKEGTFTFDQHPWDIAPGGYQSANVPKAVDGYITRDRFDFVPSVSSIALNDALINGTNGLYYFDNQNVSRAKAELVRLNQTPFDDIYSNPGNTKHVIPRTSNFDGVATMEIMPDNKYLQNKTIVSGRKRDFKASATILSGNNVTPPTWNKLIDQADFVVASGAEVNFIAGTSITLRPGFKAASGSVFKAKIQANNSCTSSLRMLADTETPALRFAPLPDIEVLKKDNDVALNIINYEDTLSGVSYTWRLTGENFELNSSTKRFDATGLKPGQYTAYASVNNGERVSSKVFHVAATETSKQAVMPEKELLKEDAVTIYPNPSSKDITVSYENEFAGNVQIYLTDVTGKAVRNLSNGAKGSGSYADTFDISAMPSGVYLLVIEKGSAKSVHQLIIVD
;
A
#
# COMPACT_ATOMS: atom_id res chain seq x y z
N MET A 1 3.78 -5.42 -56.40
CA MET A 1 5.19 -4.96 -56.43
C MET A 1 5.86 -4.99 -57.81
N GLN A 2 5.28 -5.63 -58.85
CA GLN A 2 5.83 -5.62 -60.22
C GLN A 2 5.29 -4.50 -61.15
N ILE A 3 4.31 -3.70 -60.68
CA ILE A 3 3.72 -2.58 -61.45
C ILE A 3 4.44 -1.24 -61.17
N LEU A 4 5.24 -1.16 -60.09
CA LEU A 4 6.01 0.04 -59.72
C LEU A 4 7.42 0.10 -60.33
N GLN A 5 7.91 -0.99 -60.94
CA GLN A 5 9.20 -0.99 -61.65
C GLN A 5 9.15 -0.42 -63.08
N ASN A 6 7.98 -0.42 -63.73
CA ASN A 6 7.82 0.13 -65.09
C ASN A 6 7.58 1.65 -65.12
N PHE A 7 7.33 2.29 -63.97
CA PHE A 7 7.07 3.73 -63.92
C PHE A 7 8.34 4.58 -63.73
N PHE A 8 9.45 3.99 -63.26
CA PHE A 8 10.68 4.73 -62.91
C PHE A 8 11.83 4.62 -63.92
N SER A 9 11.67 3.95 -65.07
CA SER A 9 12.77 3.76 -66.03
C SER A 9 12.79 4.71 -67.22
N THR A 10 11.92 5.73 -67.31
CA THR A 10 11.82 6.55 -68.54
C THR A 10 11.99 8.06 -68.40
N ARG A 11 12.13 8.65 -67.22
CA ARG A 11 12.48 10.09 -67.10
C ARG A 11 13.35 10.36 -65.88
N LEU A 12 14.48 11.03 -66.13
CA LEU A 12 15.53 11.46 -65.18
C LEU A 12 16.61 10.37 -64.92
N GLY A 13 17.49 10.20 -65.91
CA GLY A 13 18.74 9.48 -65.72
C GLY A 13 19.67 10.23 -64.77
N LEU A 14 19.79 9.75 -63.52
CA LEU A 14 20.88 10.06 -62.61
C LEU A 14 21.21 8.80 -61.80
N SER A 15 22.42 8.29 -61.99
CA SER A 15 22.99 7.14 -61.29
C SER A 15 23.71 7.58 -60.01
N GLY A 16 23.40 6.95 -58.88
CA GLY A 16 24.14 7.17 -57.63
C GLY A 16 23.72 6.22 -56.52
N ARG A 17 24.64 5.37 -56.07
CA ARG A 17 24.49 4.34 -55.03
C ARG A 17 24.30 4.95 -53.63
N PHE A 18 23.39 4.38 -52.84
CA PHE A 18 23.34 4.57 -51.38
C PHE A 18 24.51 3.82 -50.71
N VAL A 19 25.29 4.52 -49.89
CA VAL A 19 26.18 3.91 -48.88
C VAL A 19 25.91 4.64 -47.56
N ALA A 20 25.61 3.86 -46.52
CA ALA A 20 25.38 4.32 -45.17
C ALA A 20 26.70 4.47 -44.41
N THR A 21 26.91 5.60 -43.73
CA THR A 21 27.90 5.74 -42.66
C THR A 21 27.43 6.75 -41.60
N ARG A 22 27.48 6.31 -40.33
CA ARG A 22 27.37 7.10 -39.10
C ARG A 22 28.41 8.23 -39.09
N HIS A 23 28.05 9.43 -38.61
CA HIS A 23 28.92 10.20 -37.72
C HIS A 23 28.20 11.28 -36.91
N VAL A 24 28.65 11.39 -35.68
CA VAL A 24 28.50 12.47 -34.69
C VAL A 24 29.32 13.68 -35.17
N GLU A 25 28.78 14.90 -35.08
CA GLU A 25 29.46 16.10 -34.55
C GLU A 25 28.65 17.40 -34.79
N ASN A 26 28.66 18.23 -33.74
CA ASN A 26 28.54 19.70 -33.69
C ASN A 26 28.36 20.48 -35.00
N ARG A 27 27.44 21.47 -35.00
CA ARG A 27 27.78 22.84 -35.45
C ARG A 27 26.70 23.89 -35.18
N SER A 28 27.19 24.97 -34.56
CA SER A 28 26.77 26.36 -34.67
C SER A 28 26.64 26.88 -36.11
N ASN A 29 25.70 27.83 -36.29
CA ASN A 29 25.58 28.86 -37.33
C ASN A 29 25.58 28.43 -38.81
N ILE A 30 24.44 28.63 -39.49
CA ILE A 30 24.37 29.11 -40.89
C ILE A 30 23.10 29.95 -41.09
N SER A 31 23.30 31.08 -41.76
CA SER A 31 22.42 32.21 -42.02
C SER A 31 21.40 32.02 -43.17
N ASN A 32 20.28 32.72 -43.04
CA ASN A 32 19.35 33.26 -44.05
C ASN A 32 19.72 33.06 -45.54
N HIS A 33 18.89 32.30 -46.26
CA HIS A 33 18.57 32.58 -47.66
C HIS A 33 17.09 32.29 -47.96
N SER A 34 16.39 33.32 -48.44
CA SER A 34 14.98 33.29 -48.85
C SER A 34 14.85 32.88 -50.32
N PHE A 35 14.13 31.78 -50.58
CA PHE A 35 13.67 31.40 -51.92
C PHE A 35 12.15 31.58 -52.01
N ARG A 36 11.69 32.43 -52.93
CA ARG A 36 10.28 32.54 -53.33
C ARG A 36 9.97 31.47 -54.39
N LEU A 37 9.05 30.55 -54.08
CA LEU A 37 8.44 29.63 -55.05
C LEU A 37 6.99 30.06 -55.36
N SER A 38 6.62 30.03 -56.64
CA SER A 38 5.35 30.50 -57.19
C SER A 38 4.21 29.48 -57.05
N ARG A 39 2.97 29.99 -57.08
CA ARG A 39 1.68 29.34 -56.76
C ARG A 39 1.29 28.06 -57.55
N ALA A 40 2.14 27.50 -58.41
CA ALA A 40 1.77 26.35 -59.26
C ALA A 40 2.31 24.99 -58.78
N GLY A 41 3.21 24.95 -57.78
CA GLY A 41 3.81 23.70 -57.28
C GLY A 41 3.02 22.95 -56.19
N ILE A 42 1.90 23.51 -55.72
CA ILE A 42 1.17 23.01 -54.54
C ILE A 42 0.21 21.84 -54.89
N GLY A 43 -0.14 21.68 -56.18
CA GLY A 43 -1.17 20.72 -56.59
C GLY A 43 -0.76 19.25 -56.69
N LEU A 44 0.53 18.94 -56.86
CA LEU A 44 0.98 17.57 -57.16
C LEU A 44 1.60 16.81 -55.98
N GLY A 45 2.03 17.51 -54.92
CA GLY A 45 2.59 16.90 -53.72
C GLY A 45 1.54 16.29 -52.77
N LEU A 46 0.28 16.73 -52.87
CA LEU A 46 -0.82 16.26 -52.03
C LEU A 46 -1.36 14.88 -52.42
N LEU A 47 -1.21 14.47 -53.70
CA LEU A 47 -1.78 13.23 -54.21
C LEU A 47 -0.98 11.97 -53.82
N LEU A 48 0.31 12.12 -53.49
CA LEU A 48 1.16 11.03 -53.00
C LEU A 48 1.11 10.85 -51.47
N PHE A 49 0.53 11.81 -50.73
CA PHE A 49 0.52 11.81 -49.27
C PHE A 49 -0.68 11.07 -48.65
N VAL A 50 -1.76 10.86 -49.39
CA VAL A 50 -3.00 10.24 -48.87
C VAL A 50 -2.97 8.69 -48.92
N GLY A 51 -2.08 8.10 -49.72
CA GLY A 51 -2.05 6.64 -49.95
C GLY A 51 -1.21 5.80 -48.98
N CYS A 52 -0.34 6.40 -48.16
CA CYS A 52 0.68 5.65 -47.40
C CYS A 52 0.61 5.76 -45.87
N LEU A 53 -0.37 6.46 -45.28
CA LEU A 53 -0.38 6.71 -43.81
C LEU A 53 -1.53 6.07 -43.02
N LEU A 54 -2.37 5.24 -43.63
CA LEU A 54 -3.48 4.61 -42.92
C LEU A 54 -3.12 3.41 -41.99
N PRO A 55 -1.97 2.71 -42.11
CA PRO A 55 -1.62 1.67 -41.14
C PRO A 55 -0.80 2.14 -39.92
N GLY A 56 -0.33 3.40 -39.90
CA GLY A 56 0.65 3.88 -38.90
C GLY A 56 0.07 4.72 -37.76
N TYR A 57 -1.22 5.07 -37.80
CA TYR A 57 -1.88 5.95 -36.82
C TYR A 57 -2.52 5.19 -35.63
N ALA A 58 -2.12 3.94 -35.38
CA ALA A 58 -2.76 3.10 -34.35
C ALA A 58 -2.17 3.24 -32.94
N GLN A 59 -1.12 4.04 -32.72
CA GLN A 59 -0.49 4.14 -31.40
C GLN A 59 0.13 5.53 -31.15
N THR A 60 -0.67 6.56 -30.78
CA THR A 60 -0.13 7.77 -30.14
C THR A 60 -1.18 8.47 -29.27
N SER A 61 -0.72 8.98 -28.11
CA SER A 61 -1.45 9.60 -27.00
C SER A 61 -2.14 10.93 -27.34
N TYR A 62 -3.45 11.04 -27.05
CA TYR A 62 -4.43 12.16 -26.94
C TYR A 62 -4.07 13.68 -27.12
N LYS A 63 -2.86 14.11 -27.48
CA LYS A 63 -2.36 15.49 -27.23
C LYS A 63 -2.38 16.53 -28.38
N ASP A 64 -3.06 16.34 -29.52
CA ASP A 64 -3.64 17.46 -30.29
C ASP A 64 -4.80 16.97 -31.13
N LEU A 65 -5.94 17.11 -30.51
CA LEU A 65 -7.20 16.85 -31.15
C LEU A 65 -7.75 18.12 -31.77
N ALA A 66 -7.22 19.33 -31.54
CA ALA A 66 -7.89 20.55 -32.00
C ALA A 66 -8.14 20.60 -33.53
N PRO A 67 -7.18 20.28 -34.42
CA PRO A 67 -7.44 20.22 -35.87
C PRO A 67 -8.30 19.03 -36.28
N TYR A 68 -8.14 17.88 -35.62
CA TYR A 68 -8.97 16.68 -35.81
C TYR A 68 -10.44 16.96 -35.40
N ASN A 69 -10.64 17.49 -34.20
CA ASN A 69 -11.88 17.99 -33.62
C ASN A 69 -12.50 19.12 -34.45
N ALA A 70 -11.70 20.01 -35.03
CA ALA A 70 -12.18 21.06 -35.93
C ALA A 70 -12.72 20.51 -37.26
N MET A 71 -12.34 19.29 -37.66
CA MET A 71 -12.95 18.61 -38.80
C MET A 71 -14.42 18.27 -38.52
N PHE A 72 -14.75 18.02 -37.25
CA PHE A 72 -16.10 17.71 -36.80
C PHE A 72 -16.85 19.01 -36.49
N ASP A 73 -17.82 19.34 -37.34
CA ASP A 73 -18.59 20.56 -37.17
C ASP A 73 -19.71 20.35 -36.12
N PRO A 74 -19.69 21.09 -34.98
CA PRO A 74 -20.71 20.99 -33.93
C PRO A 74 -22.14 21.17 -34.46
N GLN A 75 -22.32 21.94 -35.55
CA GLN A 75 -23.66 22.23 -36.09
C GLN A 75 -24.35 20.99 -36.69
N TYR A 76 -23.61 19.92 -36.99
CA TYR A 76 -24.17 18.68 -37.53
C TYR A 76 -24.40 17.60 -36.46
N SER A 77 -23.97 17.84 -35.22
CA SER A 77 -24.23 16.95 -34.09
C SER A 77 -25.71 16.97 -33.72
N LYS A 78 -26.36 15.81 -33.71
CA LYS A 78 -27.78 15.68 -33.29
C LYS A 78 -27.92 15.29 -31.83
N THR A 79 -26.90 14.67 -31.26
CA THR A 79 -26.88 14.22 -29.86
C THR A 79 -26.21 15.23 -28.93
N GLY A 80 -25.48 16.20 -29.49
CA GLY A 80 -24.61 17.09 -28.72
C GLY A 80 -23.25 16.46 -28.38
N PHE A 81 -22.96 15.26 -28.89
CA PHE A 81 -21.71 14.53 -28.66
C PHE A 81 -21.19 13.91 -29.96
N ILE A 82 -19.98 14.29 -30.36
CA ILE A 82 -19.25 13.64 -31.43
C ILE A 82 -18.12 12.83 -30.77
N LEU A 83 -18.32 11.53 -30.66
CA LEU A 83 -17.45 10.62 -29.92
C LEU A 83 -16.04 10.55 -30.51
N ASN A 84 -15.88 10.78 -31.81
CA ASN A 84 -14.55 10.90 -32.39
C ASN A 84 -13.70 11.93 -31.65
N LYS A 85 -14.28 13.04 -31.16
CA LYS A 85 -13.51 14.10 -30.50
C LYS A 85 -12.89 13.71 -29.16
N GLY A 86 -13.43 12.68 -28.50
CA GLY A 86 -12.93 12.20 -27.20
C GLY A 86 -12.44 10.75 -27.19
N PHE A 87 -12.48 10.06 -28.34
CA PHE A 87 -12.05 8.67 -28.48
C PHE A 87 -11.32 8.42 -29.84
N ILE A 88 -10.00 8.64 -29.88
CA ILE A 88 -9.23 8.82 -31.13
C ILE A 88 -8.39 7.63 -31.62
N SER A 89 -8.10 6.63 -30.79
CA SER A 89 -7.50 5.38 -31.24
C SER A 89 -8.43 4.20 -30.94
N THR A 90 -8.04 2.98 -31.31
CA THR A 90 -8.77 1.73 -31.11
C THR A 90 -9.01 1.42 -29.62
N ASP A 91 -9.79 2.26 -28.96
CA ASP A 91 -10.14 2.11 -27.57
C ASP A 91 -10.91 0.79 -27.46
N ARG A 92 -10.34 -0.14 -26.67
CA ARG A 92 -10.98 -1.42 -26.40
C ARG A 92 -12.38 -1.17 -25.82
N MET A 93 -12.58 -0.07 -25.10
CA MET A 93 -13.91 0.38 -24.64
C MET A 93 -14.85 0.61 -25.82
N ILE A 94 -14.53 1.53 -26.73
CA ILE A 94 -15.39 1.85 -27.87
C ILE A 94 -15.62 0.63 -28.78
N ARG A 95 -14.58 -0.11 -29.15
CA ARG A 95 -14.76 -1.30 -30.02
C ARG A 95 -15.63 -2.36 -29.33
N SER A 96 -15.51 -2.54 -28.02
CA SER A 96 -16.41 -3.44 -27.26
C SER A 96 -17.86 -2.93 -27.20
N THR A 97 -18.09 -1.60 -27.17
CA THR A 97 -19.45 -1.03 -27.24
C THR A 97 -20.02 -1.02 -28.67
N MET A 98 -19.16 -1.00 -29.70
CA MET A 98 -19.55 -0.90 -31.11
C MET A 98 -19.70 -2.26 -31.82
N ASP A 99 -18.88 -3.27 -31.49
CA ASP A 99 -18.89 -4.59 -32.14
C ASP A 99 -19.84 -5.62 -31.49
N ASN A 100 -20.28 -5.41 -30.24
CA ASN A 100 -21.08 -6.40 -29.53
C ASN A 100 -22.58 -6.28 -29.80
N GLN A 101 -23.16 -7.35 -30.36
CA GLN A 101 -24.61 -7.55 -30.43
C GLN A 101 -25.21 -8.11 -29.12
N ASN A 102 -24.43 -8.19 -28.04
CA ASN A 102 -24.84 -8.84 -26.80
C ASN A 102 -24.81 -7.84 -25.61
N PRO A 103 -25.97 -7.43 -25.06
CA PRO A 103 -26.06 -6.44 -23.99
C PRO A 103 -25.54 -6.91 -22.62
N ASP A 104 -25.19 -8.20 -22.47
CA ASP A 104 -24.64 -8.78 -21.23
C ASP A 104 -23.10 -8.65 -21.11
N ASP A 105 -22.39 -8.25 -22.17
CA ASP A 105 -20.91 -8.24 -22.23
C ASP A 105 -20.26 -6.88 -21.86
N PHE A 106 -21.04 -5.90 -21.42
CA PHE A 106 -20.53 -4.57 -21.08
C PHE A 106 -20.17 -4.46 -19.59
N VAL A 107 -18.88 -4.37 -19.30
CA VAL A 107 -18.33 -4.26 -17.94
C VAL A 107 -17.37 -3.07 -17.89
N ILE A 108 -17.85 -1.90 -17.46
CA ILE A 108 -16.95 -0.83 -16.97
C ILE A 108 -16.70 -1.15 -15.51
N SER A 109 -15.54 -1.75 -15.23
CA SER A 109 -15.25 -2.57 -14.04
C SER A 109 -14.65 -1.85 -12.84
N SER A 110 -14.43 -0.53 -12.90
CA SER A 110 -13.74 0.18 -11.82
C SER A 110 -14.09 1.68 -11.75
N PRO A 111 -13.89 2.32 -10.58
CA PRO A 111 -13.96 3.78 -10.44
C PRO A 111 -13.05 4.53 -11.43
N PHE A 112 -11.91 3.95 -11.78
CA PHE A 112 -10.96 4.49 -12.76
C PHE A 112 -11.55 4.53 -14.17
N ASP A 113 -12.05 3.38 -14.66
CA ASP A 113 -12.60 3.28 -16.01
C ASP A 113 -13.80 4.22 -16.21
N TRP A 114 -14.62 4.38 -15.17
CA TRP A 114 -15.75 5.31 -15.19
C TRP A 114 -15.29 6.76 -15.33
N LYS A 115 -14.25 7.18 -14.58
CA LYS A 115 -13.70 8.55 -14.66
C LYS A 115 -13.07 8.82 -16.02
N GLN A 116 -12.41 7.83 -16.62
CA GLN A 116 -11.88 7.93 -17.99
C GLN A 116 -13.00 8.13 -19.01
N LEU A 117 -14.06 7.33 -18.93
CA LEU A 117 -15.22 7.49 -19.78
C LEU A 117 -15.84 8.89 -19.66
N TYR A 118 -15.99 9.39 -18.43
CA TYR A 118 -16.51 10.74 -18.16
C TYR A 118 -15.67 11.82 -18.85
N ARG A 119 -14.33 11.74 -18.76
CA ARG A 119 -13.42 12.69 -19.41
C ARG A 119 -13.50 12.62 -20.93
N SER A 120 -13.48 11.43 -21.50
CA SER A 120 -13.64 11.25 -22.96
C SER A 120 -14.97 11.80 -23.47
N LEU A 121 -16.04 11.69 -22.67
CA LEU A 121 -17.33 12.30 -22.99
C LEU A 121 -17.30 13.82 -22.92
N GLN A 122 -16.62 14.42 -21.93
CA GLN A 122 -16.44 15.88 -21.86
C GLN A 122 -15.75 16.42 -23.11
N LEU A 123 -14.70 15.73 -23.59
CA LEU A 123 -14.00 16.10 -24.83
C LEU A 123 -14.88 15.91 -26.08
N SER A 124 -15.79 14.94 -26.04
CA SER A 124 -16.74 14.62 -27.11
C SER A 124 -17.88 15.63 -27.24
N GLU A 125 -18.14 16.42 -26.20
CA GLU A 125 -19.27 17.34 -26.17
C GLU A 125 -19.13 18.47 -27.22
N THR A 126 -20.24 18.79 -27.88
CA THR A 126 -20.34 19.82 -28.90
C THR A 126 -21.38 20.90 -28.55
N ALA A 127 -22.11 20.73 -27.44
CA ALA A 127 -23.10 21.69 -26.97
C ALA A 127 -22.44 22.93 -26.35
N SER A 128 -23.07 24.10 -26.51
CA SER A 128 -22.59 25.37 -25.95
C SER A 128 -22.77 25.47 -24.42
N LYS A 129 -23.62 24.62 -23.84
CA LYS A 129 -23.80 24.47 -22.39
C LYS A 129 -23.56 23.01 -22.05
N SER A 130 -22.50 22.75 -21.30
CA SER A 130 -22.10 21.39 -20.93
C SER A 130 -23.10 20.73 -19.98
N ILE A 131 -23.41 19.46 -20.23
CA ILE A 131 -24.13 18.59 -19.28
C ILE A 131 -23.17 17.76 -18.40
N LEU A 132 -21.86 17.88 -18.61
CA LEU A 132 -20.78 17.19 -17.90
C LEU A 132 -19.91 18.22 -17.16
N PRO A 133 -20.31 18.67 -15.95
CA PRO A 133 -19.56 19.65 -15.17
C PRO A 133 -18.16 19.16 -14.77
N ASP A 134 -17.34 20.06 -14.24
CA ASP A 134 -16.07 19.69 -13.58
C ASP A 134 -16.34 18.65 -12.48
N LEU A 135 -15.84 17.43 -12.71
CA LEU A 135 -16.09 16.30 -11.83
C LEU A 135 -15.40 16.48 -10.47
N LYS A 136 -14.18 17.03 -10.43
CA LYS A 136 -13.43 17.27 -9.18
C LYS A 136 -14.20 18.24 -8.29
N LYS A 137 -14.63 19.38 -8.85
CA LYS A 137 -15.45 20.37 -8.14
C LYS A 137 -16.78 19.81 -7.66
N LEU A 138 -17.38 18.89 -8.41
CA LEU A 138 -18.60 18.23 -8.00
C LEU A 138 -18.34 17.23 -6.85
N LEU A 139 -17.28 16.43 -6.94
CA LEU A 139 -16.93 15.42 -5.95
C LEU A 139 -16.47 16.03 -4.61
N THR A 140 -15.84 17.20 -4.61
CA THR A 140 -15.47 17.93 -3.37
C THR A 140 -16.67 18.45 -2.59
N THR A 141 -17.88 18.44 -3.16
CA THR A 141 -19.11 18.77 -2.41
C THR A 141 -19.61 17.63 -1.52
N TYR A 142 -19.05 16.43 -1.66
CA TYR A 142 -19.39 15.27 -0.84
C TYR A 142 -18.35 15.06 0.26
N PRO A 143 -18.78 14.76 1.51
CA PRO A 143 -17.90 14.36 2.60
C PRO A 143 -16.91 13.24 2.25
N HIS A 144 -15.74 13.24 2.90
CA HIS A 144 -14.68 12.26 2.64
C HIS A 144 -15.09 10.81 2.96
N ASP A 145 -16.01 10.60 3.91
CA ASP A 145 -16.54 9.30 4.32
C ASP A 145 -17.65 8.75 3.40
N GLN A 146 -18.07 9.53 2.40
CA GLN A 146 -19.13 9.15 1.46
C GLN A 146 -18.57 8.63 0.13
N ILE A 147 -19.24 7.64 -0.47
CA ILE A 147 -18.86 7.00 -1.74
C ILE A 147 -19.90 7.37 -2.80
N PRO A 148 -19.64 8.39 -3.63
CA PRO A 148 -20.60 8.78 -4.65
C PRO A 148 -20.76 7.70 -5.73
N ILE A 149 -21.97 7.51 -6.23
CA ILE A 149 -22.27 6.62 -7.37
C ILE A 149 -22.51 7.49 -8.60
N GLY A 150 -21.63 7.34 -9.59
CA GLY A 150 -21.72 8.02 -10.87
C GLY A 150 -22.48 7.20 -11.90
N ILE A 151 -23.36 7.84 -12.68
CA ILE A 151 -24.15 7.21 -13.73
C ILE A 151 -24.00 8.02 -15.02
N ILE A 152 -23.55 7.36 -16.08
CA ILE A 152 -23.48 7.90 -17.45
C ILE A 152 -24.52 7.17 -18.30
N ASN A 153 -25.33 7.93 -19.04
CA ASN A 153 -26.27 7.44 -20.05
C ASN A 153 -26.31 8.45 -21.20
N ILE A 154 -25.30 8.42 -22.06
CA ILE A 154 -25.10 9.43 -23.12
C ILE A 154 -25.14 8.77 -24.49
N GLU A 155 -25.98 9.31 -25.38
CA GLU A 155 -25.95 9.00 -26.81
C GLU A 155 -24.91 9.89 -27.50
N GLY A 156 -24.06 9.30 -28.34
CA GLY A 156 -23.04 9.99 -29.12
C GLY A 156 -22.99 9.53 -30.56
N GLU A 157 -22.47 10.40 -31.43
CA GLU A 157 -22.28 10.12 -32.85
C GLU A 157 -20.81 9.82 -33.13
N TYR A 158 -20.52 8.69 -33.80
CA TYR A 158 -19.18 8.28 -34.18
C TYR A 158 -19.10 8.01 -35.68
N LEU A 159 -18.09 8.56 -36.34
CA LEU A 159 -17.76 8.30 -37.73
C LEU A 159 -16.58 7.34 -37.76
N ASP A 160 -16.73 6.22 -38.46
CA ASP A 160 -15.63 5.28 -38.67
C ASP A 160 -14.40 6.01 -39.24
N PRO A 161 -13.22 5.90 -38.60
CA PRO A 161 -11.98 6.49 -39.08
C PRO A 161 -11.67 6.20 -40.55
N GLU A 162 -12.04 5.03 -41.07
CA GLU A 162 -11.83 4.66 -42.49
C GLU A 162 -12.64 5.55 -43.45
N LEU A 163 -13.81 6.03 -43.00
CA LEU A 163 -14.71 6.88 -43.78
C LEU A 163 -14.33 8.36 -43.74
N ILE A 164 -13.54 8.81 -42.75
CA ILE A 164 -13.14 10.23 -42.59
C ILE A 164 -12.55 10.78 -43.88
N SER A 165 -11.65 10.04 -44.52
CA SER A 165 -10.96 10.45 -45.77
C SER A 165 -11.93 10.72 -46.92
N SER A 166 -13.01 9.94 -47.03
CA SER A 166 -14.00 10.04 -48.11
C SER A 166 -14.94 11.23 -47.95
N TYR A 167 -15.12 11.68 -46.71
CA TYR A 167 -16.05 12.76 -46.35
C TYR A 167 -15.36 14.06 -45.96
N TYR A 168 -14.03 14.13 -45.99
CA TYR A 168 -13.29 15.35 -45.71
C TYR A 168 -13.37 16.37 -46.87
N ASP A 169 -13.69 17.62 -46.54
CA ASP A 169 -13.71 18.76 -47.47
C ASP A 169 -12.50 19.66 -47.21
N MET A 170 -11.47 19.49 -48.04
CA MET A 170 -10.22 20.26 -47.94
C MET A 170 -10.42 21.78 -48.08
N GLY A 171 -11.44 22.24 -48.82
CA GLY A 171 -11.69 23.67 -49.02
C GLY A 171 -12.27 24.36 -47.79
N ARG A 172 -12.90 23.60 -46.89
CA ARG A 172 -13.50 24.09 -45.64
C ARG A 172 -12.79 23.59 -44.38
N ASN A 173 -11.81 22.70 -44.53
CA ASN A 173 -11.12 22.03 -43.43
C ASN A 173 -12.11 21.34 -42.46
N LYS A 174 -13.18 20.75 -43.01
CA LYS A 174 -14.32 20.18 -42.28
C LYS A 174 -14.84 18.91 -42.96
N LEU A 175 -15.52 18.05 -42.21
CA LEU A 175 -16.29 16.95 -42.78
C LEU A 175 -17.55 17.47 -43.48
N LYS A 176 -17.90 16.82 -44.60
CA LYS A 176 -19.15 17.11 -45.33
C LYS A 176 -20.34 16.82 -44.42
N ALA A 177 -21.39 17.64 -44.55
CA ALA A 177 -22.62 17.53 -43.76
C ALA A 177 -23.35 16.17 -43.90
N ASN A 178 -23.06 15.42 -44.96
CA ASN A 178 -23.65 14.10 -45.24
C ASN A 178 -22.74 12.92 -44.82
N ALA A 179 -21.73 13.15 -43.97
CA ALA A 179 -20.92 12.08 -43.41
C ALA A 179 -21.80 11.10 -42.59
N PRO A 180 -21.61 9.77 -42.75
CA PRO A 180 -22.49 8.76 -42.18
C PRO A 180 -22.10 8.43 -40.73
N TYR A 181 -22.36 9.34 -39.78
CA TYR A 181 -22.16 9.05 -38.36
C TYR A 181 -23.13 7.96 -37.88
N ALA A 182 -22.60 6.95 -37.19
CA ALA A 182 -23.36 5.97 -36.44
C ALA A 182 -23.66 6.51 -35.03
N ARG A 183 -24.83 6.15 -34.48
CA ARG A 183 -25.17 6.49 -33.08
C ARG A 183 -24.82 5.35 -32.16
N HIS A 184 -24.26 5.70 -31.01
CA HIS A 184 -23.91 4.78 -29.95
C HIS A 184 -24.43 5.30 -28.61
N THR A 185 -24.87 4.38 -27.76
CA THR A 185 -25.30 4.68 -26.40
C THR A 185 -24.22 4.20 -25.44
N LEU A 186 -23.68 5.13 -24.64
CA LEU A 186 -22.66 4.87 -23.63
C LEU A 186 -23.33 4.86 -22.25
N LEU A 187 -23.26 3.72 -21.58
CA LEU A 187 -23.96 3.45 -20.33
C LEU A 187 -22.98 2.92 -19.28
N ALA A 188 -22.79 3.62 -18.17
CA ALA A 188 -21.85 3.22 -17.13
C ALA A 188 -22.36 3.57 -15.73
N VAL A 189 -22.23 2.64 -14.78
CA VAL A 189 -22.51 2.90 -13.37
C VAL A 189 -21.36 2.39 -12.52
N SER A 190 -20.78 3.25 -11.68
CA SER A 190 -19.74 2.84 -10.73
C SER A 190 -19.80 3.66 -9.45
N ASN A 191 -19.34 3.06 -8.34
CA ASN A 191 -18.81 3.83 -7.22
C ASN A 191 -17.59 4.63 -7.68
N LEU A 192 -17.45 5.86 -7.19
CA LEU A 192 -16.38 6.78 -7.59
C LEU A 192 -15.20 6.80 -6.61
N LYS A 193 -15.26 5.95 -5.57
CA LYS A 193 -14.16 5.62 -4.65
C LYS A 193 -13.99 4.10 -4.57
N GLY A 194 -12.76 3.62 -4.63
CA GLY A 194 -12.42 2.20 -4.67
C GLY A 194 -12.30 1.52 -3.31
N THR A 195 -12.15 2.28 -2.23
CA THR A 195 -11.76 1.71 -0.93
C THR A 195 -12.66 2.21 0.20
N VAL A 196 -13.04 1.32 1.12
CA VAL A 196 -13.69 1.63 2.39
C VAL A 196 -12.79 1.20 3.53
N LYS A 197 -12.46 2.13 4.41
CA LYS A 197 -11.55 1.85 5.54
C LYS A 197 -12.23 1.15 6.70
N VAL A 198 -13.55 0.97 6.61
CA VAL A 198 -14.37 0.31 7.61
C VAL A 198 -15.50 -0.50 7.05
N GLY A 199 -16.03 -1.39 7.88
CA GLY A 199 -17.13 -2.27 7.52
C GLY A 199 -18.40 -1.50 7.20
N GLU A 200 -18.60 -0.27 7.70
CA GLU A 200 -19.73 0.58 7.32
C GLU A 200 -19.36 1.58 6.21
N ALA A 201 -19.94 1.41 5.02
CA ALA A 201 -19.77 2.28 3.86
C ALA A 201 -21.02 3.14 3.59
N ASN A 202 -20.82 4.43 3.32
CA ASN A 202 -21.89 5.38 3.02
C ASN A 202 -21.95 5.68 1.51
N PHE A 203 -22.68 4.89 0.74
CA PHE A 203 -22.86 5.15 -0.70
C PHE A 203 -23.84 6.28 -0.94
N VAL A 204 -23.55 7.18 -1.88
CA VAL A 204 -24.40 8.33 -2.17
C VAL A 204 -25.00 8.19 -3.56
N LEU A 205 -26.32 8.19 -3.61
CA LEU A 205 -27.07 8.36 -4.84
C LEU A 205 -27.51 9.81 -4.92
N SER A 206 -27.10 10.50 -5.98
CA SER A 206 -27.45 11.89 -6.23
C SER A 206 -27.90 12.07 -7.68
N PRO A 207 -29.03 12.75 -7.94
CA PRO A 207 -29.40 13.15 -9.29
C PRO A 207 -28.34 14.02 -9.98
N LYS A 208 -27.47 14.70 -9.21
CA LYS A 208 -26.36 15.51 -9.75
C LYS A 208 -25.26 14.65 -10.38
N LEU A 209 -25.22 13.36 -10.07
CA LEU A 209 -24.26 12.38 -10.59
C LEU A 209 -24.88 11.48 -11.68
N TYR A 210 -26.08 11.84 -12.17
CA TYR A 210 -26.71 11.23 -13.34
C TYR A 210 -26.52 12.13 -14.56
N PHE A 211 -25.66 11.70 -15.49
CA PHE A 211 -25.31 12.45 -16.68
C PHE A 211 -25.97 11.82 -17.90
N SER A 212 -26.88 12.54 -18.54
CA SER A 212 -27.61 12.02 -19.70
C SER A 212 -28.10 13.12 -20.63
N ASN A 213 -28.04 12.84 -21.93
CA ASN A 213 -28.73 13.58 -22.98
C ASN A 213 -29.97 12.84 -23.52
N SER A 214 -30.30 11.67 -22.96
CA SER A 214 -31.47 10.89 -23.34
C SER A 214 -32.75 11.53 -22.80
N LYS A 215 -33.82 11.47 -23.61
CA LYS A 215 -35.17 11.86 -23.16
C LYS A 215 -35.80 10.80 -22.25
N GLU A 216 -35.23 9.61 -22.23
CA GLU A 216 -35.67 8.51 -21.39
C GLU A 216 -35.24 8.75 -19.95
N LYS A 217 -36.22 8.75 -19.04
CA LYS A 217 -35.95 8.85 -17.60
C LYS A 217 -35.73 7.47 -17.00
N PRO A 218 -34.73 7.30 -16.12
CA PRO A 218 -34.51 6.05 -15.42
C PRO A 218 -35.67 5.75 -14.45
N LEU A 219 -36.11 4.48 -14.44
CA LEU A 219 -37.15 3.93 -13.58
C LEU A 219 -36.63 3.56 -12.18
N GLY A 220 -35.32 3.55 -12.00
CA GLY A 220 -34.63 3.21 -10.76
C GLY A 220 -33.26 2.58 -11.01
N LEU A 221 -32.54 2.35 -9.92
CA LEU A 221 -31.26 1.66 -9.93
C LEU A 221 -31.34 0.50 -8.92
N GLU A 222 -31.08 -0.73 -9.35
CA GLU A 222 -30.86 -1.83 -8.41
C GLU A 222 -29.37 -2.06 -8.21
N ILE A 223 -28.95 -2.19 -6.96
CA ILE A 223 -27.55 -2.32 -6.58
C ILE A 223 -27.41 -3.54 -5.67
N ASP A 224 -26.51 -4.44 -6.04
CA ASP A 224 -25.94 -5.40 -5.12
C ASP A 224 -24.57 -4.88 -4.69
N PHE A 225 -24.41 -4.62 -3.39
CA PHE A 225 -23.18 -4.05 -2.85
C PHE A 225 -22.14 -5.10 -2.47
N GLY A 226 -22.41 -6.40 -2.65
CA GLY A 226 -21.47 -7.45 -2.26
C GLY A 226 -21.40 -7.69 -0.74
N ASP A 227 -22.42 -7.26 0.00
CA ASP A 227 -22.59 -7.47 1.44
C ASP A 227 -23.38 -8.75 1.80
N GLY A 228 -23.72 -9.55 0.78
CA GLY A 228 -24.49 -10.78 0.91
C GLY A 228 -26.01 -10.60 0.97
N LEU A 229 -26.52 -9.37 0.77
CA LEU A 229 -27.97 -9.10 0.73
C LEU A 229 -28.56 -9.11 -0.69
N GLY A 230 -27.73 -9.18 -1.73
CA GLY A 230 -28.17 -9.18 -3.12
C GLY A 230 -28.67 -7.81 -3.62
N TYR A 231 -29.34 -7.81 -4.78
CA TYR A 231 -29.86 -6.60 -5.40
C TYR A 231 -30.95 -5.92 -4.56
N ARG A 232 -30.76 -4.62 -4.31
CA ARG A 232 -31.73 -3.73 -3.66
C ARG A 232 -32.06 -2.58 -4.60
N ARG A 233 -33.35 -2.22 -4.69
CA ARG A 233 -33.84 -1.17 -5.60
C ARG A 233 -33.90 0.19 -4.91
N TYR A 234 -33.37 1.20 -5.60
CA TYR A 234 -33.32 2.59 -5.14
C TYR A 234 -33.92 3.55 -6.18
N ALA A 235 -34.57 4.60 -5.70
CA ALA A 235 -34.93 5.74 -6.53
C ALA A 235 -33.69 6.61 -6.78
N LEU A 236 -33.60 7.28 -7.93
CA LEU A 236 -32.53 8.25 -8.19
C LEU A 236 -32.90 9.60 -7.57
N SER A 237 -32.71 9.70 -6.26
CA SER A 237 -32.92 10.88 -5.42
C SER A 237 -31.75 11.02 -4.45
N GLU A 238 -31.52 12.24 -3.94
CA GLU A 238 -30.49 12.51 -2.92
C GLU A 238 -30.71 11.60 -1.71
N GLN A 239 -29.84 10.61 -1.53
CA GLN A 239 -29.88 9.70 -0.39
C GLN A 239 -28.52 9.06 -0.13
N VAL A 240 -28.31 8.71 1.14
CA VAL A 240 -27.15 7.94 1.59
C VAL A 240 -27.60 6.51 1.89
N VAL A 241 -26.99 5.54 1.24
CA VAL A 241 -27.20 4.11 1.44
C VAL A 241 -26.07 3.57 2.32
N LYS A 242 -26.42 3.15 3.53
CA LYS A 242 -25.49 2.51 4.45
C LYS A 242 -25.36 1.03 4.13
N VAL A 243 -24.13 0.57 3.96
CA VAL A 243 -23.80 -0.83 3.66
C VAL A 243 -22.83 -1.34 4.71
N LYS A 244 -23.11 -2.52 5.27
CA LYS A 244 -22.25 -3.13 6.29
C LYS A 244 -21.60 -4.42 5.76
N TYR A 245 -20.30 -4.38 5.56
CA TYR A 245 -19.47 -5.52 5.19
C TYR A 245 -19.09 -6.35 6.42
N LYS A 246 -18.99 -7.67 6.23
CA LYS A 246 -18.69 -8.63 7.30
C LYS A 246 -17.24 -9.10 7.33
N ASN A 247 -16.52 -8.91 6.22
CA ASN A 247 -15.14 -9.31 6.04
C ASN A 247 -14.37 -8.16 5.38
N ILE A 248 -13.06 -8.11 5.58
CA ILE A 248 -12.16 -7.27 4.79
C ILE A 248 -11.88 -7.91 3.42
N GLY A 249 -11.32 -7.14 2.50
CA GLY A 249 -10.96 -7.56 1.14
C GLY A 249 -11.87 -6.97 0.06
N GLU A 250 -11.72 -7.45 -1.17
CA GLU A 250 -12.50 -6.96 -2.31
C GLU A 250 -13.95 -7.46 -2.29
N HIS A 251 -14.88 -6.54 -2.49
CA HIS A 251 -16.31 -6.80 -2.66
C HIS A 251 -16.78 -6.32 -4.03
N SER A 252 -17.41 -7.21 -4.79
CA SER A 252 -18.01 -6.85 -6.08
C SER A 252 -19.32 -6.07 -5.88
N ILE A 253 -19.42 -4.92 -6.53
CA ILE A 253 -20.64 -4.12 -6.62
C ILE A 253 -21.26 -4.32 -8.00
N ARG A 254 -22.56 -4.60 -8.06
CA ARG A 254 -23.29 -4.84 -9.32
C ARG A 254 -24.46 -3.90 -9.43
N PHE A 255 -24.60 -3.27 -10.58
CA PHE A 255 -25.60 -2.26 -10.87
C PHE A 255 -26.56 -2.74 -11.96
N LYS A 256 -27.84 -2.41 -11.80
CA LYS A 256 -28.91 -2.58 -12.79
C LYS A 256 -29.62 -1.25 -12.97
N LEU A 257 -29.29 -0.52 -14.03
CA LEU A 257 -30.02 0.69 -14.39
C LEU A 257 -31.30 0.29 -15.14
N LEU A 258 -32.46 0.65 -14.58
CA LEU A 258 -33.75 0.30 -15.14
C LEU A 258 -34.24 1.44 -16.06
N LEU A 259 -34.42 1.14 -17.34
CA LEU A 259 -34.96 2.04 -18.37
C LEU A 259 -36.28 1.45 -18.92
N ASN A 260 -37.11 2.25 -19.60
CA ASN A 260 -38.27 1.72 -20.33
C ASN A 260 -37.85 0.87 -21.54
N SER A 261 -36.67 1.14 -22.10
CA SER A 261 -36.05 0.42 -23.22
C SER A 261 -35.40 -0.90 -22.82
N GLY A 262 -35.16 -1.14 -21.52
CA GLY A 262 -34.55 -2.36 -21.01
C GLY A 262 -33.80 -2.15 -19.69
N THR A 263 -33.18 -3.21 -19.19
CA THR A 263 -32.27 -3.14 -18.02
C THR A 263 -30.83 -3.17 -18.51
N GLN A 264 -29.98 -2.32 -17.93
CA GLN A 264 -28.56 -2.21 -18.25
C GLN A 264 -27.72 -2.63 -17.05
N LEU A 265 -26.71 -3.47 -17.30
CA LEU A 265 -25.84 -4.02 -16.27
C LEU A 265 -24.52 -3.24 -16.20
N SER A 266 -24.00 -3.07 -14.99
CA SER A 266 -22.66 -2.54 -14.75
C SER A 266 -22.06 -3.18 -13.51
N TYR A 267 -20.74 -3.19 -13.39
CA TYR A 267 -20.03 -3.89 -12.33
C TYR A 267 -18.89 -3.03 -11.84
N SER A 268 -18.60 -3.05 -10.56
CA SER A 268 -17.42 -2.39 -10.00
C SER A 268 -16.94 -3.19 -8.79
N LYS A 269 -15.90 -2.70 -8.13
CA LYS A 269 -15.41 -3.28 -6.88
C LYS A 269 -15.23 -2.19 -5.83
N VAL A 270 -15.31 -2.60 -4.58
CA VAL A 270 -14.83 -1.82 -3.45
C VAL A 270 -13.99 -2.70 -2.54
N GLU A 271 -12.82 -2.24 -2.15
CA GLU A 271 -11.97 -2.93 -1.18
C GLU A 271 -12.28 -2.44 0.23
N VAL A 272 -12.60 -3.36 1.13
CA VAL A 272 -12.82 -3.07 2.55
C VAL A 272 -11.55 -3.37 3.31
N THR A 273 -10.85 -2.34 3.79
CA THR A 273 -9.54 -2.50 4.44
C THR A 273 -9.62 -2.56 5.97
N GLY A 274 -10.82 -2.39 6.55
CA GLY A 274 -11.07 -2.55 7.98
C GLY A 274 -12.55 -2.84 8.25
N LEU A 275 -12.90 -3.38 9.42
CA LEU A 275 -14.30 -3.64 9.81
C LEU A 275 -14.85 -2.63 10.82
N GLU A 276 -14.00 -2.08 11.68
CA GLU A 276 -14.36 -1.07 12.67
C GLU A 276 -13.48 0.16 12.51
N GLN A 277 -14.06 1.36 12.72
CA GLN A 277 -13.26 2.59 12.87
C GLN A 277 -13.05 2.68 14.36
N PRO A 278 -11.85 2.39 14.86
CA PRO A 278 -11.42 2.92 16.13
C PRO A 278 -11.72 4.42 16.16
N ARG A 279 -12.54 4.80 17.15
CA ARG A 279 -12.97 6.18 17.35
C ARG A 279 -12.06 6.82 18.37
N ALA A 280 -11.69 8.07 18.11
CA ALA A 280 -11.07 8.90 19.13
C ALA A 280 -11.96 8.89 20.37
N THR A 281 -11.39 8.50 21.50
CA THR A 281 -12.05 8.56 22.80
C THR A 281 -12.21 10.01 23.24
N THR A 282 -11.23 10.85 22.89
CA THR A 282 -11.23 12.29 23.17
C THR A 282 -10.72 13.04 21.95
N THR A 283 -11.33 14.18 21.64
CA THR A 283 -10.83 15.14 20.66
C THR A 283 -10.70 16.50 21.33
N GLY A 284 -9.67 17.27 20.98
CA GLY A 284 -9.48 18.59 21.57
C GLY A 284 -8.76 19.58 20.67
N THR A 285 -8.81 20.84 21.10
CA THR A 285 -8.06 21.95 20.50
C THR A 285 -7.02 22.41 21.51
N VAL A 286 -5.78 22.57 21.06
CA VAL A 286 -4.69 23.13 21.85
C VAL A 286 -4.51 24.58 21.45
N THR A 287 -4.58 25.49 22.41
CA THR A 287 -4.28 26.91 22.19
C THR A 287 -3.06 27.27 23.01
N SER A 288 -1.98 27.68 22.34
CA SER A 288 -0.80 28.18 23.03
C SER A 288 -1.01 29.65 23.44
N GLY A 289 -0.48 30.04 24.60
CA GLY A 289 -0.63 31.41 25.16
C GLY A 289 0.23 32.49 24.50
N GLY A 290 0.74 32.26 23.29
CA GLY A 290 1.59 33.20 22.53
C GLY A 290 2.98 32.64 22.19
N GLY A 291 3.51 33.05 21.03
CA GLY A 291 4.79 32.55 20.47
C GLY A 291 6.00 33.40 20.81
N ALA A 292 7.17 32.97 20.33
CA ALA A 292 8.38 33.77 20.43
C ALA A 292 8.23 35.06 19.60
N GLY A 293 8.23 36.21 20.28
CA GLY A 293 8.27 37.55 19.70
C GLY A 293 6.98 37.97 18.98
N SER A 294 5.96 38.46 19.71
CA SER A 294 4.72 39.10 19.19
C SER A 294 3.92 38.39 18.07
N ARG A 295 4.33 37.19 17.62
CA ARG A 295 3.68 36.38 16.59
C ARG A 295 2.48 35.65 17.19
N THR A 296 1.36 35.65 16.46
CA THR A 296 0.19 34.84 16.79
C THR A 296 0.47 33.38 16.44
N VAL A 297 0.49 32.51 17.43
CA VAL A 297 0.68 31.07 17.22
C VAL A 297 -0.65 30.44 16.80
N PRO A 298 -0.70 29.70 15.68
CA PRO A 298 -1.88 28.94 15.30
C PRO A 298 -2.25 27.89 16.35
N ASN A 299 -3.53 27.55 16.44
CA ASN A 299 -3.97 26.45 17.30
C ASN A 299 -3.42 25.10 16.82
N GLY A 300 -3.43 24.11 17.71
CA GLY A 300 -3.36 22.70 17.35
C GLY A 300 -4.69 22.00 17.60
N TYR A 301 -4.80 20.79 17.08
CA TYR A 301 -5.89 19.86 17.33
C TYR A 301 -5.29 18.51 17.71
N TYR A 302 -5.95 17.76 18.57
CA TYR A 302 -5.52 16.40 18.91
C TYR A 302 -6.68 15.42 19.01
N GLU A 303 -6.36 14.16 18.78
CA GLU A 303 -7.23 13.02 19.05
C GLU A 303 -6.50 12.00 19.92
N ILE A 304 -7.22 11.44 20.90
CA ILE A 304 -6.72 10.41 21.80
C ILE A 304 -7.48 9.12 21.51
N TYR A 305 -6.73 8.05 21.30
CA TYR A 305 -7.21 6.69 21.15
C TYR A 305 -6.67 5.88 22.32
N ASN A 306 -7.53 5.58 23.29
CA ASN A 306 -7.10 4.87 24.49
C ASN A 306 -6.67 3.44 24.13
N GLY A 307 -5.67 2.95 24.85
CA GLY A 307 -5.30 1.55 24.84
C GLY A 307 -6.48 0.65 25.21
N CYS A 308 -6.28 -0.64 25.08
CA CYS A 308 -7.33 -1.64 25.26
C CYS A 308 -7.91 -1.72 26.71
N ASP A 309 -7.24 -1.10 27.69
CA ASP A 309 -7.73 -0.93 29.06
C ASP A 309 -8.66 0.29 29.24
N GLY A 310 -8.76 1.14 28.22
CA GLY A 310 -9.63 2.31 28.19
C GLY A 310 -9.16 3.46 29.07
N VAL A 311 -7.92 3.45 29.58
CA VAL A 311 -7.38 4.48 30.47
C VAL A 311 -6.21 5.17 29.80
N LEU A 312 -6.29 6.49 29.64
CA LEU A 312 -5.14 7.29 29.21
C LEU A 312 -4.06 7.26 30.30
N ASP A 313 -3.02 6.46 30.14
CA ASP A 313 -1.93 6.32 31.10
C ASP A 313 -0.54 6.24 30.46
N ARG A 314 -0.41 5.73 29.23
CA ARG A 314 0.87 5.49 28.54
C ARG A 314 0.84 6.06 27.12
N PRO A 315 0.88 7.39 26.98
CA PRO A 315 0.70 8.05 25.69
C PRO A 315 1.90 7.87 24.76
N VAL A 316 1.62 7.50 23.51
CA VAL A 316 2.49 7.63 22.34
C VAL A 316 1.93 8.79 21.51
N ILE A 317 2.61 9.93 21.57
CA ILE A 317 2.22 11.17 20.91
C ILE A 317 2.90 11.25 19.55
N ILE A 318 2.13 11.25 18.48
CA ILE A 318 2.59 11.40 17.10
C ILE A 318 2.41 12.85 16.68
N VAL A 319 3.49 13.49 16.25
CA VAL A 319 3.52 14.90 15.85
C VAL A 319 3.67 15.00 14.34
N GLU A 320 2.67 15.57 13.66
CA GLU A 320 2.69 15.66 12.19
C GLU A 320 3.84 16.49 11.62
N GLY A 321 4.18 16.21 10.36
CA GLY A 321 5.17 16.94 9.58
C GLY A 321 4.59 18.10 8.75
N PHE A 322 5.35 18.48 7.72
CA PHE A 322 5.02 19.55 6.78
C PHE A 322 4.06 19.08 5.67
N ASN A 323 3.07 19.90 5.29
CA ASN A 323 2.15 19.60 4.19
C ASN A 323 2.23 20.65 3.06
N PRO A 324 2.75 20.28 1.87
CA PRO A 324 2.93 21.22 0.76
C PRO A 324 1.63 21.71 0.10
N LEU A 325 0.49 21.05 0.30
CA LEU A 325 -0.79 21.47 -0.28
C LEU A 325 -1.59 22.43 0.61
N GLY A 326 -1.06 22.76 1.80
CA GLY A 326 -1.78 23.53 2.79
C GLY A 326 -2.92 22.75 3.44
N GLY A 327 -3.27 23.16 4.65
CA GLY A 327 -4.20 22.39 5.48
C GLY A 327 -3.52 21.19 6.14
N SER A 328 -4.12 20.76 7.24
CA SER A 328 -3.61 19.66 8.04
C SER A 328 -4.12 18.31 7.52
N SER A 329 -3.34 17.24 7.60
CA SER A 329 -3.83 15.88 7.30
C SER A 329 -5.09 15.58 8.12
N ASP A 330 -6.14 15.02 7.51
CA ASP A 330 -7.29 14.62 8.31
C ASP A 330 -6.85 13.53 9.31
N PHE A 331 -7.44 13.53 10.51
CA PHE A 331 -7.03 12.58 11.56
C PHE A 331 -7.25 11.14 11.14
N THR A 332 -8.25 10.85 10.30
CA THR A 332 -8.46 9.51 9.75
C THR A 332 -7.27 9.10 8.88
N SER A 333 -6.71 9.97 8.05
CA SER A 333 -5.54 9.72 7.22
C SER A 333 -4.28 9.52 8.06
N MET A 334 -4.06 10.36 9.07
CA MET A 334 -2.98 10.17 10.06
C MET A 334 -3.16 8.86 10.82
N TYR A 335 -4.39 8.51 11.20
CA TYR A 335 -4.70 7.24 11.83
C TYR A 335 -4.32 6.08 10.90
N ASN A 336 -4.87 6.01 9.68
CA ASN A 336 -4.56 4.88 8.78
C ASN A 336 -3.08 4.75 8.40
N LEU A 337 -2.32 5.86 8.46
CA LEU A 337 -0.87 5.86 8.30
C LEU A 337 -0.17 4.96 9.33
N TYR A 338 -0.53 5.12 10.60
CA TYR A 338 0.12 4.42 11.71
C TYR A 338 -0.62 3.14 12.13
N PHE A 339 -1.85 2.94 11.64
CA PHE A 339 -2.78 1.99 12.26
C PHE A 339 -3.02 0.63 11.58
N ASN A 340 -2.35 0.35 10.47
CA ASN A 340 -2.61 -0.91 9.76
C ASN A 340 -1.91 -2.15 10.33
N ASN A 341 -1.13 -2.07 11.42
CA ASN A 341 -0.67 -3.24 12.22
C ASN A 341 -0.14 -2.81 13.61
N LEU A 342 0.69 -1.77 13.65
CA LEU A 342 1.53 -1.50 14.83
C LEU A 342 0.84 -0.78 15.98
N SER A 343 -0.03 0.17 15.69
CA SER A 343 -0.84 0.81 16.73
C SER A 343 -1.79 -0.18 17.40
N GLU A 344 -2.23 -1.23 16.69
CA GLU A 344 -3.02 -2.30 17.28
C GLU A 344 -2.17 -3.05 18.30
N ASP A 345 -0.92 -3.38 17.98
CA ASP A 345 0.02 -3.96 18.94
C ASP A 345 0.29 -3.03 20.13
N LEU A 346 0.48 -1.72 19.89
CA LEU A 346 0.66 -0.72 20.95
C LEU A 346 -0.58 -0.66 21.85
N MET A 347 -1.77 -0.53 21.26
CA MET A 347 -3.04 -0.47 21.99
C MET A 347 -3.33 -1.77 22.74
N ASN A 348 -3.05 -2.93 22.14
CA ASN A 348 -3.16 -4.26 22.78
C ASN A 348 -2.15 -4.44 23.92
N ALA A 349 -1.00 -3.77 23.85
CA ALA A 349 0.00 -3.67 24.92
C ALA A 349 -0.36 -2.61 25.99
N GLY A 350 -1.52 -1.97 25.87
CA GLY A 350 -2.01 -0.92 26.78
C GLY A 350 -1.20 0.37 26.67
N TYR A 351 -0.94 0.83 25.45
CA TYR A 351 -0.49 2.18 25.15
C TYR A 351 -1.62 2.97 24.50
N ASP A 352 -1.66 4.26 24.79
CA ASP A 352 -2.60 5.19 24.19
C ASP A 352 -1.95 5.89 23.00
N ILE A 353 -2.69 6.12 21.92
CA ILE A 353 -2.18 6.91 20.80
C ILE A 353 -2.77 8.30 20.86
N VAL A 354 -1.91 9.31 20.81
CA VAL A 354 -2.29 10.72 20.73
C VAL A 354 -1.78 11.28 19.41
N LEU A 355 -2.68 11.72 18.53
CA LEU A 355 -2.30 12.35 17.27
C LEU A 355 -2.35 13.86 17.45
N LEU A 356 -1.26 14.58 17.15
CA LEU A 356 -1.20 16.04 17.13
C LEU A 356 -1.15 16.57 15.70
N LYS A 357 -2.00 17.56 15.48
CA LYS A 357 -2.16 18.29 14.23
C LYS A 357 -2.08 19.79 14.47
N PHE A 358 -1.47 20.55 13.57
CA PHE A 358 -1.41 22.00 13.58
C PHE A 358 -2.51 22.61 12.71
N ALA A 359 -3.07 23.73 13.14
CA ALA A 359 -3.99 24.50 12.30
C ALA A 359 -3.28 25.08 11.06
N ASN A 360 -1.97 25.33 11.17
CA ASN A 360 -1.12 25.73 10.06
C ASN A 360 0.29 25.16 10.27
N ASN A 361 0.55 24.01 9.67
CA ASN A 361 1.86 23.34 9.69
C ASN A 361 2.91 24.01 8.80
N ASN A 362 2.56 25.03 8.01
CA ASN A 362 3.47 25.78 7.15
C ASN A 362 4.00 27.08 7.81
N THR A 363 3.54 27.40 9.02
CA THR A 363 4.05 28.52 9.83
C THR A 363 5.47 28.23 10.36
N TYR A 364 6.06 29.16 11.09
CA TYR A 364 7.37 28.97 11.74
C TYR A 364 7.41 27.73 12.64
N ILE A 365 8.50 26.96 12.57
CA ILE A 365 8.61 25.67 13.27
C ILE A 365 8.58 25.88 14.80
N GLU A 366 9.12 27.00 15.29
CA GLU A 366 9.10 27.35 16.70
C GLU A 366 7.71 27.67 17.24
N ASP A 367 6.81 28.15 16.38
CA ASP A 367 5.41 28.42 16.76
C ASP A 367 4.66 27.09 16.93
N ASN A 368 4.85 26.14 16.00
CA ASN A 368 4.34 24.77 16.15
C ASN A 368 4.92 24.07 17.39
N ALA A 369 6.17 24.36 17.77
CA ALA A 369 6.75 23.85 19.01
C ALA A 369 6.03 24.35 20.27
N GLN A 370 5.46 25.56 20.26
CA GLN A 370 4.66 26.04 21.40
C GLN A 370 3.33 25.28 21.52
N VAL A 371 2.74 24.85 20.41
CA VAL A 371 1.55 24.00 20.41
C VAL A 371 1.84 22.65 21.05
N LEU A 372 2.97 22.00 20.70
CA LEU A 372 3.35 20.72 21.31
C LEU A 372 3.62 20.86 22.82
N LYS A 373 4.28 21.94 23.27
CA LYS A 373 4.47 22.22 24.71
C LYS A 373 3.14 22.31 25.46
N ALA A 374 2.17 23.00 24.87
CA ALA A 374 0.83 23.09 25.44
C ALA A 374 0.12 21.73 25.47
N LEU A 375 0.20 20.94 24.40
CA LEU A 375 -0.35 19.58 24.38
C LEU A 375 0.28 18.69 25.46
N LEU A 376 1.60 18.72 25.63
CA LEU A 376 2.28 17.93 26.65
C LEU A 376 1.75 18.24 28.06
N ASN A 377 1.53 19.52 28.37
CA ASN A 377 0.92 19.92 29.64
C ASN A 377 -0.52 19.41 29.79
N ASP A 378 -1.32 19.47 28.72
CA ASP A 378 -2.69 18.95 28.72
C ASP A 378 -2.70 17.43 28.94
N ILE A 379 -1.91 16.67 28.18
CA ILE A 379 -1.82 15.21 28.29
C ILE A 379 -1.30 14.79 29.66
N ASN A 380 -0.27 15.46 30.20
CA ASN A 380 0.25 15.15 31.53
C ASN A 380 -0.78 15.45 32.64
N SER A 381 -1.66 16.44 32.44
CA SER A 381 -2.73 16.76 33.38
C SER A 381 -3.92 15.79 33.28
N LEU A 382 -4.12 15.17 32.11
CA LEU A 382 -5.23 14.26 31.83
C LEU A 382 -4.91 12.79 32.13
N LYS A 383 -3.64 12.38 31.96
CA LYS A 383 -3.25 10.97 32.09
C LYS A 383 -3.28 10.48 33.53
N SER A 384 -3.57 9.20 33.70
CA SER A 384 -3.51 8.49 34.97
C SER A 384 -2.11 7.95 35.23
N GLY A 385 -1.67 7.96 36.49
CA GLY A 385 -0.33 7.51 36.86
C GLY A 385 0.76 8.50 36.42
N ASN A 386 2.01 8.06 36.51
CA ASN A 386 3.21 8.86 36.26
C ASN A 386 4.11 8.16 35.22
N TYR A 387 3.51 7.49 34.25
CA TYR A 387 4.25 6.92 33.13
C TYR A 387 4.76 8.02 32.23
N GLU A 388 5.95 7.80 31.68
CA GLU A 388 6.54 8.75 30.75
C GLU A 388 5.89 8.61 29.37
N ASN A 389 5.63 9.75 28.74
CA ASN A 389 5.15 9.81 27.36
C ASN A 389 6.26 9.37 26.41
N VAL A 390 5.85 8.80 25.28
CA VAL A 390 6.68 8.66 24.07
C VAL A 390 6.25 9.73 23.09
N VAL A 391 7.19 10.45 22.49
CA VAL A 391 6.89 11.39 21.40
C VAL A 391 7.60 10.94 20.14
N VAL A 392 6.85 10.74 19.07
CA VAL A 392 7.35 10.44 17.73
C VAL A 392 7.13 11.67 16.86
N GLY A 393 8.23 12.35 16.52
CA GLY A 393 8.20 13.53 15.67
C GLY A 393 8.49 13.15 14.23
N GLU A 394 7.51 13.29 13.35
CA GLU A 394 7.62 12.93 11.95
C GLU A 394 8.17 14.09 11.11
N SER A 395 9.27 13.88 10.38
CA SER A 395 9.82 14.91 9.49
C SER A 395 10.02 16.24 10.25
N MET A 396 9.37 17.33 9.83
CA MET A 396 9.32 18.60 10.58
C MET A 396 8.87 18.43 12.04
N GLY A 397 7.97 17.50 12.35
CA GLY A 397 7.51 17.18 13.70
C GLY A 397 8.61 16.76 14.68
N GLY A 398 9.74 16.21 14.19
CA GLY A 398 10.92 15.99 15.04
C GLY A 398 11.66 17.28 15.35
N LEU A 399 11.70 18.26 14.44
CA LEU A 399 12.22 19.60 14.76
C LEU A 399 11.35 20.29 15.81
N VAL A 400 10.02 20.22 15.64
CA VAL A 400 9.04 20.71 16.61
C VAL A 400 9.28 20.06 17.98
N THR A 401 9.43 18.74 18.02
CA THR A 401 9.68 17.98 19.26
C THR A 401 11.01 18.35 19.91
N ARG A 402 12.09 18.41 19.13
CA ARG A 402 13.41 18.87 19.61
C ARG A 402 13.30 20.24 20.28
N ILE A 403 12.67 21.21 19.62
CA ILE A 403 12.54 22.57 20.14
C ILE A 403 11.68 22.58 21.40
N ALA A 404 10.53 21.91 21.38
CA ALA A 404 9.60 21.87 22.50
C ALA A 404 10.25 21.32 23.77
N LEU A 405 10.87 20.15 23.67
CA LEU A 405 11.47 19.46 24.81
C LEU A 405 12.73 20.18 25.30
N ALA A 406 13.63 20.61 24.41
CA ALA A 406 14.84 21.33 24.81
C ALA A 406 14.53 22.68 25.50
N GLN A 407 13.47 23.39 25.06
CA GLN A 407 13.01 24.60 25.75
C GLN A 407 12.41 24.30 27.13
N MET A 408 11.70 23.17 27.29
CA MET A 408 11.16 22.76 28.59
C MET A 408 12.28 22.36 29.56
N ASP A 409 13.29 21.63 29.08
CA ASP A 409 14.50 21.29 29.84
C ASP A 409 15.26 22.54 30.31
N ALA A 410 15.49 23.49 29.40
CA ALA A 410 16.15 24.76 29.71
C ALA A 410 15.34 25.61 30.72
N ALA A 411 14.01 25.46 30.72
CA ALA A 411 13.11 26.10 31.69
C ALA A 411 12.92 25.28 32.98
N HIS A 412 13.57 24.12 33.11
CA HIS A 412 13.40 23.17 34.22
C HIS A 412 11.94 22.73 34.43
N ILE A 413 11.18 22.62 33.34
CA ILE A 413 9.80 22.12 33.34
C ILE A 413 9.86 20.62 33.04
N ASP A 414 9.35 19.80 33.96
CA ASP A 414 9.21 18.37 33.73
C ASP A 414 8.15 18.11 32.65
N HIS A 415 8.60 17.82 31.44
CA HIS A 415 7.74 17.52 30.29
C HIS A 415 7.22 16.07 30.30
N GLU A 416 7.70 15.23 31.23
CA GLU A 416 7.35 13.81 31.39
C GLU A 416 7.49 12.95 30.12
N VAL A 417 8.40 13.29 29.21
CA VAL A 417 8.72 12.49 28.01
C VAL A 417 9.95 11.65 28.31
N GLY A 418 9.80 10.33 28.23
CA GLY A 418 10.88 9.38 28.49
C GLY A 418 11.64 9.00 27.23
N LEU A 419 10.97 9.08 26.08
CA LEU A 419 11.50 8.72 24.77
C LEU A 419 11.05 9.73 23.71
N TYR A 420 12.01 10.32 23.03
CA TYR A 420 11.84 11.11 21.82
C TYR A 420 12.37 10.31 20.62
N VAL A 421 11.48 9.95 19.69
CA VAL A 421 11.81 9.34 18.41
C VAL A 421 11.76 10.42 17.33
N SER A 422 12.93 10.78 16.80
CA SER A 422 13.05 11.62 15.61
C SER A 422 12.90 10.75 14.37
N PHE A 423 11.78 10.89 13.63
CA PHE A 423 11.51 10.07 12.46
C PHE A 423 11.80 10.86 11.18
N ASP A 424 12.97 10.59 10.60
CA ASP A 424 13.51 11.15 9.36
C ASP A 424 13.49 12.68 9.32
N SER A 425 13.78 13.31 10.46
CA SER A 425 13.62 14.76 10.65
C SER A 425 14.84 15.56 10.17
N PRO A 426 14.65 16.67 9.42
CA PRO A 426 15.75 17.41 8.80
C PRO A 426 16.53 18.30 9.79
N HIS A 427 17.24 17.72 10.77
CA HIS A 427 17.98 18.48 11.79
C HIS A 427 19.11 19.35 11.23
N LYS A 428 19.70 18.97 10.09
CA LYS A 428 20.66 19.78 9.30
C LYS A 428 20.07 20.21 7.95
N GLY A 429 18.74 20.32 7.89
CA GLY A 429 18.01 20.76 6.71
C GLY A 429 17.55 19.64 5.77
N ALA A 430 16.62 20.02 4.91
CA ALA A 430 16.04 19.22 3.85
C ALA A 430 16.49 19.75 2.48
N ASN A 431 16.30 18.94 1.45
CA ASN A 431 16.69 19.26 0.10
C ASN A 431 15.54 19.06 -0.88
N ILE A 432 15.28 20.07 -1.70
CA ILE A 432 14.54 19.93 -2.95
C ILE A 432 15.48 20.46 -4.03
N PRO A 433 15.77 19.71 -5.11
CA PRO A 433 16.67 20.15 -6.16
C PRO A 433 16.32 21.56 -6.64
N LEU A 434 17.33 22.45 -6.72
CA LEU A 434 17.10 23.85 -7.09
C LEU A 434 16.47 24.01 -8.47
N GLY A 435 16.81 23.11 -9.40
CA GLY A 435 16.18 23.04 -10.71
C GLY A 435 14.66 22.85 -10.63
N MET A 436 14.20 22.01 -9.69
CA MET A 436 12.76 21.80 -9.49
C MET A 436 12.08 23.00 -8.85
N GLN A 437 12.68 23.56 -7.79
CA GLN A 437 12.11 24.75 -7.14
C GLN A 437 11.97 25.90 -8.14
N LYS A 438 13.03 26.16 -8.92
CA LYS A 438 13.06 27.24 -9.91
C LYS A 438 12.09 26.98 -11.06
N PHE A 439 12.05 25.76 -11.57
CA PHE A 439 11.10 25.39 -12.62
C PHE A 439 9.66 25.63 -12.15
N ALA A 440 9.29 25.17 -10.95
CA ALA A 440 7.93 25.34 -10.43
C ALA A 440 7.53 26.82 -10.39
N ALA A 441 8.43 27.67 -9.89
CA ALA A 441 8.23 29.11 -9.85
C ALA A 441 8.10 29.71 -11.26
N ASP A 442 8.93 29.26 -12.21
CA ASP A 442 8.91 29.74 -13.59
C ASP A 442 7.64 29.33 -14.34
N ALA A 443 7.17 28.11 -14.10
CA ALA A 443 5.93 27.57 -14.66
C ALA A 443 4.69 28.29 -14.10
N ALA A 444 4.67 28.57 -12.79
CA ALA A 444 3.59 29.31 -12.13
C ALA A 444 3.47 30.76 -12.61
N ASP A 445 4.57 31.37 -13.03
CA ASP A 445 4.65 32.76 -13.51
C ASP A 445 4.34 32.90 -15.02
N ILE A 446 3.76 31.89 -15.67
CA ILE A 446 3.31 32.00 -17.07
C ILE A 446 1.80 32.27 -17.11
N GLU A 447 1.40 33.38 -17.74
CA GLU A 447 0.00 33.74 -17.98
C GLU A 447 -0.61 32.83 -19.07
N PHE A 448 -1.29 31.75 -18.69
CA PHE A 448 -1.95 30.83 -19.63
C PHE A 448 -3.46 31.08 -19.71
N VAL A 449 -3.92 31.62 -20.84
CA VAL A 449 -5.33 31.58 -21.23
C VAL A 449 -5.58 30.27 -21.98
N GLU A 450 -6.21 29.30 -21.31
CA GLU A 450 -6.78 28.04 -21.87
C GLU A 450 -5.81 26.96 -22.39
N ILE A 451 -4.93 26.42 -21.53
CA ILE A 451 -4.29 25.11 -21.77
C ILE A 451 -4.35 24.25 -20.49
N THR A 452 -5.54 23.74 -20.17
CA THR A 452 -5.83 23.00 -18.93
C THR A 452 -5.15 21.62 -18.84
N ASP A 453 -4.89 20.95 -19.96
CA ASP A 453 -4.27 19.61 -19.98
C ASP A 453 -2.75 19.64 -19.77
N LEU A 454 -2.07 20.74 -20.14
CA LEU A 454 -0.63 20.92 -19.96
C LEU A 454 -0.24 21.12 -18.51
N LEU A 455 -1.03 21.90 -17.78
CA LEU A 455 -0.80 22.17 -16.36
C LEU A 455 -0.88 20.90 -15.53
N THR A 456 -1.65 19.91 -15.99
CA THR A 456 -1.75 18.57 -15.39
C THR A 456 -0.42 17.80 -15.45
N ASP A 457 0.30 17.89 -16.56
CA ASP A 457 1.59 17.20 -16.68
C ASP A 457 2.68 17.89 -15.84
N LEU A 458 2.64 19.23 -15.77
CA LEU A 458 3.59 20.02 -14.98
C LEU A 458 3.33 19.88 -13.47
N THR A 459 2.09 20.00 -13.03
CA THR A 459 1.66 19.74 -11.65
C THR A 459 1.99 18.33 -11.17
N ASN A 460 1.90 17.30 -12.03
CA ASN A 460 2.32 15.94 -11.68
C ASN A 460 3.83 15.86 -11.43
N LEU A 461 4.64 16.62 -12.18
CA LEU A 461 6.08 16.78 -11.94
C LEU A 461 6.39 17.37 -10.55
N PHE A 462 5.58 18.33 -10.09
CA PHE A 462 5.74 19.05 -8.81
C PHE A 462 4.87 18.52 -7.68
N SER A 463 4.06 17.50 -7.94
CA SER A 463 3.38 16.72 -6.92
C SER A 463 4.44 15.86 -6.21
N PHE A 464 5.38 16.53 -5.55
CA PHE A 464 6.15 15.98 -4.45
C PHE A 464 5.13 15.30 -3.56
N GLY A 465 5.25 13.98 -3.39
CA GLY A 465 4.31 13.21 -2.58
C GLY A 465 4.09 13.97 -1.28
N ALA A 466 2.90 14.56 -1.14
CA ALA A 466 2.53 15.38 0.00
C ALA A 466 2.97 14.60 1.25
N GLY A 467 3.83 15.24 2.05
CA GLY A 467 4.67 14.58 3.04
C GLY A 467 3.92 13.53 3.86
N GLY A 468 4.60 12.42 4.14
CA GLY A 468 4.21 11.52 5.23
C GLY A 468 3.09 10.52 4.96
N LEU A 469 2.23 10.71 3.95
CA LEU A 469 1.23 9.71 3.61
C LEU A 469 1.79 8.77 2.53
N PRO A 470 1.99 7.46 2.81
CA PRO A 470 2.47 6.52 1.84
C PRO A 470 1.48 6.51 0.69
N SER A 471 2.05 6.50 -0.50
CA SER A 471 1.39 6.15 -1.76
C SER A 471 0.81 4.73 -1.75
N GLU A 472 0.86 4.03 -0.60
CA GLU A 472 0.25 2.73 -0.34
C GLU A 472 -1.09 2.86 0.45
N ILE A 473 -1.46 4.07 0.89
CA ILE A 473 -2.81 4.38 1.43
C ILE A 473 -3.74 4.98 0.36
N PHE A 474 -3.19 5.23 -0.83
CA PHE A 474 -3.92 5.60 -2.04
C PHE A 474 -3.44 4.65 -3.11
N ASP A 475 -4.21 3.60 -3.38
CA ASP A 475 -3.90 2.57 -4.36
C ASP A 475 -3.24 3.16 -5.61
N GLU A 476 -2.19 2.51 -6.11
CA GLU A 476 -1.71 2.71 -7.48
C GLU A 476 -2.83 2.53 -8.52
N GLU A 477 -3.97 1.95 -8.14
CA GLU A 477 -5.21 1.84 -8.93
C GLU A 477 -6.11 3.09 -8.87
N ASP A 478 -5.97 3.96 -7.87
CA ASP A 478 -6.68 5.25 -7.77
C ASP A 478 -5.86 6.31 -8.52
N CYS A 479 -5.75 6.10 -9.82
CA CYS A 479 -5.10 6.94 -10.81
C CYS A 479 -4.93 8.43 -10.41
N LYS A 480 -3.77 8.75 -9.83
CA LYS A 480 -3.22 10.11 -9.79
C LYS A 480 -2.92 10.65 -11.21
N TRP A 481 -2.97 9.80 -12.22
CA TRP A 481 -2.90 10.13 -13.64
C TRP A 481 -4.21 10.71 -14.23
N CYS A 482 -5.29 10.76 -13.44
CA CYS A 482 -6.64 11.05 -13.92
C CYS A 482 -7.17 12.42 -13.49
N ASP A 483 -6.59 13.01 -12.44
CA ASP A 483 -6.95 14.35 -12.02
C ASP A 483 -5.98 15.36 -12.63
N PRO A 484 -6.45 16.24 -13.52
CA PRO A 484 -5.74 17.47 -13.80
C PRO A 484 -5.67 18.30 -12.52
N TYR A 485 -4.52 18.30 -11.86
CA TYR A 485 -4.17 19.39 -10.97
C TYR A 485 -4.23 20.70 -11.78
N THR A 486 -4.75 21.73 -11.14
CA THR A 486 -5.08 23.04 -11.72
C THR A 486 -3.88 23.99 -11.62
N VAL A 487 -3.91 25.14 -12.31
CA VAL A 487 -2.95 26.25 -12.08
C VAL A 487 -2.86 26.60 -10.58
N ASP A 488 -3.99 26.53 -9.89
CA ASP A 488 -4.08 26.84 -8.46
C ASP A 488 -3.23 25.88 -7.61
N ASP A 489 -3.04 24.63 -8.06
CA ASP A 489 -2.23 23.63 -7.34
C ASP A 489 -0.72 23.94 -7.48
N LEU A 490 -0.22 24.35 -8.67
CA LEU A 490 1.17 24.82 -8.83
C LEU A 490 1.46 26.08 -8.01
N ASN A 491 0.54 27.04 -8.04
CA ASN A 491 0.65 28.24 -7.22
C ASN A 491 0.68 27.90 -5.73
N THR A 492 -0.13 26.93 -5.29
CA THR A 492 -0.14 26.46 -3.90
C THR A 492 1.19 25.81 -3.52
N LEU A 493 1.78 24.99 -4.39
CA LEU A 493 3.08 24.36 -4.16
C LEU A 493 4.22 25.38 -4.09
N VAL A 494 4.23 26.38 -4.98
CA VAL A 494 5.19 27.50 -4.93
C VAL A 494 5.02 28.30 -3.64
N GLN A 495 3.78 28.56 -3.21
CA GLN A 495 3.50 29.23 -1.94
C GLN A 495 3.97 28.40 -0.74
N ALA A 496 3.78 27.09 -0.76
CA ALA A 496 4.25 26.21 0.30
C ALA A 496 5.77 26.11 0.36
N ASN A 497 6.45 26.04 -0.80
CA ASN A 497 7.92 26.08 -0.88
C ASN A 497 8.48 27.40 -0.30
N ASN A 498 7.73 28.50 -0.45
CA ASN A 498 8.06 29.81 0.10
C ASN A 498 7.54 30.05 1.54
N SER A 499 6.92 29.06 2.16
CA SER A 499 6.37 29.20 3.52
C SER A 499 7.49 29.23 4.57
N PRO A 500 7.26 29.83 5.75
CA PRO A 500 8.26 29.88 6.82
C PRO A 500 8.89 28.52 7.16
N ALA A 501 8.09 27.48 7.43
CA ALA A 501 8.62 26.16 7.75
C ALA A 501 9.50 25.59 6.63
N ALA A 502 9.08 25.69 5.37
CA ALA A 502 9.87 25.21 4.23
C ALA A 502 11.19 25.98 4.11
N MET A 503 11.15 27.30 4.23
CA MET A 503 12.32 28.17 4.18
C MET A 503 13.30 27.89 5.34
N GLU A 504 12.83 27.47 6.51
CA GLU A 504 13.68 27.11 7.65
C GLU A 504 14.36 25.74 7.48
N MET A 505 13.72 24.82 6.77
CA MET A 505 14.27 23.48 6.52
C MET A 505 15.15 23.42 5.27
N LEU A 506 14.80 24.12 4.19
CA LEU A 506 15.48 23.96 2.89
C LEU A 506 16.90 24.56 2.92
N ILE A 507 17.91 23.68 2.78
CA ILE A 507 19.34 24.05 2.77
C ILE A 507 19.62 25.09 1.67
N ARG A 508 18.98 24.92 0.53
CA ARG A 508 19.08 25.78 -0.66
C ARG A 508 17.68 26.16 -1.11
N HIS A 509 17.54 27.41 -1.57
CA HIS A 509 16.26 27.92 -2.04
C HIS A 509 16.42 28.76 -3.31
N TYR A 510 15.46 28.66 -4.24
CA TYR A 510 15.58 29.31 -5.55
C TYR A 510 15.65 30.85 -5.50
N LEU A 511 15.13 31.45 -4.42
CA LEU A 511 15.24 32.90 -4.15
C LEU A 511 16.63 33.34 -3.63
N ALA A 512 17.53 32.39 -3.36
CA ALA A 512 18.89 32.64 -2.88
C ALA A 512 19.94 32.03 -3.84
N PRO A 513 20.05 32.49 -5.10
CA PRO A 513 20.82 31.81 -6.14
C PRO A 513 22.35 31.77 -5.93
N GLY A 514 22.87 32.58 -5.01
CA GLY A 514 24.31 32.75 -4.74
C GLY A 514 24.84 32.02 -3.51
N GLY A 515 24.05 31.20 -2.81
CA GLY A 515 24.50 30.53 -1.59
C GLY A 515 23.41 29.79 -0.81
N PRO A 516 23.68 29.38 0.44
CA PRO A 516 22.67 28.72 1.26
C PRO A 516 21.50 29.66 1.55
N ASN A 517 20.33 29.06 1.80
CA ASN A 517 19.13 29.81 2.13
C ASN A 517 19.29 30.57 3.47
N PRO A 518 19.13 31.91 3.51
CA PRO A 518 19.32 32.70 4.74
C PRO A 518 18.39 32.32 5.90
N ALA A 519 17.16 31.90 5.61
CA ALA A 519 16.22 31.46 6.63
C ALA A 519 16.71 30.17 7.31
N TYR A 520 17.13 29.19 6.51
CA TYR A 520 17.79 27.98 6.98
C TYR A 520 19.03 28.28 7.83
N VAL A 521 19.92 29.17 7.39
CA VAL A 521 21.11 29.55 8.18
C VAL A 521 20.74 30.13 9.55
N SER A 522 19.73 31.00 9.59
CA SER A 522 19.24 31.61 10.83
C SER A 522 18.61 30.55 11.75
N PHE A 523 17.81 29.64 11.18
CA PHE A 523 17.16 28.57 11.91
C PHE A 523 18.16 27.54 12.45
N GLN A 524 19.20 27.18 11.70
CA GLN A 524 20.29 26.33 12.20
C GLN A 524 21.02 26.97 13.39
N SER A 525 21.25 28.28 13.36
CA SER A 525 21.80 29.01 14.52
C SER A 525 20.88 28.94 15.75
N PHE A 526 19.57 29.09 15.53
CA PHE A 526 18.56 28.92 16.57
C PHE A 526 18.54 27.49 17.14
N LEU A 527 18.56 26.45 16.29
CA LEU A 527 18.61 25.05 16.71
C LEU A 527 19.89 24.73 17.49
N ASN A 528 21.04 25.23 17.05
CA ASN A 528 22.32 25.04 17.74
C ASN A 528 22.32 25.70 19.13
N THR A 529 21.67 26.86 19.26
CA THR A 529 21.51 27.56 20.55
C THR A 529 20.51 26.84 21.45
N THR A 530 19.43 26.31 20.87
CA THR A 530 18.37 25.57 21.60
C THR A 530 18.86 24.21 22.07
N GLY A 531 19.73 23.54 21.32
CA GLY A 531 20.26 22.21 21.64
C GLY A 531 19.28 21.08 21.34
N PHE A 532 19.55 19.92 21.93
CA PHE A 532 18.66 18.76 21.97
C PHE A 532 18.17 18.56 23.41
N PRO A 533 16.99 17.95 23.61
CA PRO A 533 16.54 17.60 24.96
C PRO A 533 17.52 16.63 25.63
N VAL A 534 17.67 16.73 26.94
CA VAL A 534 18.62 15.97 27.75
C VAL A 534 17.95 15.14 28.83
N GLU A 535 16.67 15.41 29.14
CA GLU A 535 15.91 14.60 30.11
C GLU A 535 15.24 13.37 29.48
N SER A 536 15.08 13.34 28.15
CA SER A 536 14.56 12.20 27.38
C SER A 536 15.67 11.36 26.77
N ARG A 537 15.40 10.06 26.59
CA ARG A 537 16.15 9.24 25.64
C ARG A 537 15.81 9.69 24.22
N ASN A 538 16.80 10.02 23.41
CA ASN A 538 16.61 10.50 22.05
C ASN A 538 17.10 9.44 21.07
N VAL A 539 16.24 8.99 20.15
CA VAL A 539 16.64 8.05 19.09
C VAL A 539 16.28 8.61 17.72
N ALA A 540 17.14 8.35 16.74
CA ALA A 540 16.85 8.66 15.34
C ALA A 540 16.35 7.41 14.62
N LEU A 541 15.19 7.50 13.99
CA LEU A 541 14.72 6.55 13.01
C LEU A 541 14.82 7.23 11.64
N ILE A 542 15.64 6.73 10.74
CA ILE A 542 15.91 7.42 9.46
C ILE A 542 15.54 6.54 8.27
N ASN A 543 15.09 7.18 7.19
CA ASN A 543 14.78 6.49 5.93
C ASN A 543 15.98 6.42 4.99
N GLY A 544 17.06 7.13 5.31
CA GLY A 544 18.31 7.08 4.60
C GLY A 544 19.15 5.83 4.85
N SER A 545 19.96 5.48 3.85
CA SER A 545 20.86 4.33 3.89
C SER A 545 21.89 4.47 4.99
N ASN A 546 22.05 3.38 5.74
CA ASN A 546 23.12 3.23 6.71
C ASN A 546 24.40 2.61 6.13
N HIS A 547 24.50 2.46 4.82
CA HIS A 547 25.71 2.01 4.11
C HIS A 547 26.30 3.12 3.22
N GLY A 548 25.87 4.37 3.43
CA GLY A 548 26.23 5.48 2.55
C GLY A 548 25.81 5.25 1.09
N ALA A 549 24.67 4.59 0.83
CA ALA A 549 24.20 4.37 -0.53
C ALA A 549 23.64 5.67 -1.14
N GLN A 550 24.12 6.07 -2.31
CA GLN A 550 23.54 7.20 -3.06
C GLN A 550 22.13 6.91 -3.57
N GLN A 551 21.41 7.95 -3.98
CA GLN A 551 20.10 7.78 -4.61
C GLN A 551 20.18 7.05 -5.95
N THR A 552 19.13 6.28 -6.24
CA THR A 552 18.97 5.51 -7.48
C THR A 552 17.61 5.76 -8.09
N THR A 553 17.44 5.51 -9.38
CA THR A 553 16.13 5.53 -10.03
C THR A 553 15.20 4.43 -9.48
N SER A 554 13.90 4.54 -9.78
CA SER A 554 12.91 3.48 -9.52
C SER A 554 12.95 2.32 -10.52
N ASP A 555 13.87 2.33 -11.49
CA ASP A 555 13.97 1.27 -12.48
C ASP A 555 14.40 -0.07 -11.86
N SER A 556 14.14 -1.15 -12.60
CA SER A 556 14.65 -2.48 -12.26
C SER A 556 15.56 -2.99 -13.41
N PRO A 557 16.88 -3.09 -13.18
CA PRO A 557 17.61 -2.79 -11.95
C PRO A 557 17.72 -1.28 -11.68
N ALA A 558 17.82 -0.90 -10.39
CA ALA A 558 17.94 0.49 -9.98
C ALA A 558 19.26 1.09 -10.46
N ILE A 559 19.21 2.27 -11.09
CA ILE A 559 20.37 2.94 -11.69
C ILE A 559 20.81 4.10 -10.79
N PRO A 560 22.11 4.25 -10.46
CA PRO A 560 22.58 5.40 -9.69
C PRO A 560 22.32 6.75 -10.37
N VAL A 561 21.89 7.74 -9.56
CA VAL A 561 21.75 9.15 -9.95
C VAL A 561 23.08 9.85 -9.66
N ASN A 562 23.67 10.52 -10.64
CA ASN A 562 24.95 11.22 -10.52
C ASN A 562 24.78 12.74 -10.64
N ILE A 563 25.79 13.46 -10.17
CA ILE A 563 25.90 14.92 -10.27
C ILE A 563 25.83 15.36 -11.74
N GLY A 564 25.00 16.36 -12.04
CA GLY A 564 24.85 16.92 -13.39
C GLY A 564 24.04 16.05 -14.37
N ASP A 565 23.55 14.89 -13.92
CA ASP A 565 22.61 14.11 -14.70
C ASP A 565 21.33 14.91 -14.99
N GLN A 566 20.74 14.73 -16.18
CA GLN A 566 19.36 15.16 -16.42
C GLN A 566 18.45 14.36 -15.48
N PHE A 567 17.78 15.11 -14.61
CA PHE A 567 16.80 14.61 -13.65
C PHE A 567 15.44 14.47 -14.32
N VAL A 568 15.05 15.48 -15.11
CA VAL A 568 13.92 15.48 -16.03
C VAL A 568 14.40 16.02 -17.38
N ASP A 569 14.14 15.29 -18.45
CA ASP A 569 14.22 15.78 -19.83
C ASP A 569 12.85 15.47 -20.44
N ALA A 570 12.08 16.53 -20.69
CA ALA A 570 10.73 16.41 -21.16
C ALA A 570 10.46 17.34 -22.34
N HIS A 571 10.12 16.71 -23.46
CA HIS A 571 9.57 17.39 -24.62
C HIS A 571 8.09 17.04 -24.75
N ILE A 572 7.24 17.97 -24.36
CA ILE A 572 5.79 17.85 -24.50
C ILE A 572 5.37 18.65 -25.74
N GLY A 573 5.27 17.95 -26.86
CA GLY A 573 4.66 18.47 -28.06
C GLY A 573 3.15 18.25 -28.06
N SER A 574 2.41 19.21 -28.56
CA SER A 574 1.02 19.01 -28.94
C SER A 574 0.99 18.21 -30.28
N GLN A 575 0.07 17.25 -30.54
CA GLN A 575 0.10 16.33 -31.73
C GLN A 575 0.08 17.02 -33.12
N CYS A 576 -0.06 18.34 -33.20
CA CYS A 576 -0.06 19.17 -34.41
C CYS A 576 1.12 20.16 -34.42
N GLY A 577 2.06 20.06 -33.47
CA GLY A 577 3.26 20.90 -33.34
C GLY A 577 2.97 22.35 -32.91
N ALA A 578 1.71 22.72 -32.73
CA ALA A 578 1.26 24.09 -32.57
C ALA A 578 1.89 24.77 -31.35
N ILE A 579 2.12 24.01 -30.28
CA ILE A 579 2.90 24.42 -29.12
C ILE A 579 3.80 23.25 -28.70
N GLU A 580 5.10 23.52 -28.55
CA GLU A 580 6.09 22.57 -28.07
C GLU A 580 6.68 23.11 -26.77
N PHE A 581 6.70 22.28 -25.73
CA PHE A 581 7.31 22.57 -24.45
C PHE A 581 8.56 21.74 -24.32
N TYR A 582 9.67 22.39 -24.06
CA TYR A 582 10.90 21.73 -23.68
C TYR A 582 11.17 22.14 -22.26
N PHE A 583 11.34 21.16 -21.39
CA PHE A 583 11.86 21.44 -20.09
C PHE A 583 12.83 20.41 -19.61
N ASP A 584 13.89 20.95 -19.05
CA ASP A 584 15.00 20.22 -18.52
C ASP A 584 15.18 20.61 -17.06
N ILE A 585 15.37 19.61 -16.22
CA ILE A 585 15.76 19.78 -14.81
C ILE A 585 16.98 18.91 -14.61
N TRP A 586 18.03 19.47 -14.04
CA TRP A 586 19.28 18.76 -13.79
C TRP A 586 19.52 18.55 -12.30
N VAL A 587 20.17 17.42 -11.99
CA VAL A 587 20.80 17.21 -10.69
C VAL A 587 21.84 18.31 -10.47
N SER A 588 21.79 18.93 -9.30
CA SER A 588 22.71 19.99 -8.90
C SER A 588 24.16 19.55 -9.09
N PRO A 589 24.98 20.32 -9.83
CA PRO A 589 26.42 20.14 -9.79
C PRO A 589 26.99 20.60 -8.44
N VAL A 590 28.29 20.41 -8.24
CA VAL A 590 29.03 20.88 -7.05
C VAL A 590 30.18 21.78 -7.47
N ASN A 591 30.57 22.71 -6.60
CA ASN A 591 31.71 23.62 -6.76
C ASN A 591 31.70 24.43 -8.07
N THR A 592 30.53 24.75 -8.60
CA THR A 592 30.40 25.47 -9.86
C THR A 592 29.10 26.26 -9.89
N THR A 593 29.02 27.17 -10.86
CA THR A 593 27.77 27.80 -11.26
C THR A 593 27.26 27.07 -12.51
N ALA A 594 26.00 26.65 -12.51
CA ALA A 594 25.43 25.93 -13.65
C ALA A 594 23.94 26.20 -13.83
N LYS A 595 23.47 26.01 -15.07
CA LYS A 595 22.05 25.92 -15.40
C LYS A 595 21.51 24.60 -14.85
N VAL A 596 20.41 24.67 -14.10
CA VAL A 596 19.74 23.51 -13.47
C VAL A 596 18.25 23.44 -13.77
N SER A 597 17.70 24.45 -14.42
CA SER A 597 16.38 24.37 -15.05
C SER A 597 16.37 25.16 -16.35
N ASP A 598 15.61 24.66 -17.32
CA ASP A 598 15.30 25.34 -18.57
C ASP A 598 13.84 25.05 -18.91
N LEU A 599 13.10 26.09 -19.26
CA LEU A 599 11.72 26.02 -19.71
C LEU A 599 11.61 26.83 -21.00
N GLU A 600 11.52 26.10 -22.12
CA GLU A 600 11.25 26.66 -23.43
C GLU A 600 9.82 26.38 -23.84
N ILE A 601 9.13 27.42 -24.30
CA ILE A 601 7.81 27.28 -24.95
C ILE A 601 7.93 27.82 -26.36
N TRP A 602 7.70 26.93 -27.31
CA TRP A 602 7.69 27.20 -28.73
C TRP A 602 6.29 27.07 -29.27
N PHE A 603 6.01 27.79 -30.34
CA PHE A 603 4.80 27.59 -31.13
C PHE A 603 5.16 27.27 -32.58
N SER A 604 4.61 26.18 -33.13
CA SER A 604 4.91 25.73 -34.48
C SER A 604 3.69 25.13 -35.22
N GLY A 605 2.86 25.98 -35.83
CA GLY A 605 1.64 25.52 -36.50
C GLY A 605 1.79 25.15 -37.99
N PRO A 606 1.09 24.11 -38.51
CA PRO A 606 0.90 23.87 -39.95
C PRO A 606 -0.14 24.79 -40.60
N LEU A 607 -0.81 25.67 -39.84
CA LEU A 607 -1.66 26.73 -40.38
C LEU A 607 -0.78 27.89 -40.87
N ALA A 608 -0.96 28.30 -42.12
CA ALA A 608 -0.18 29.32 -42.83
C ALA A 608 -0.29 30.77 -42.26
N CYS A 609 -0.53 30.93 -40.95
CA CYS A 609 -0.77 32.21 -40.29
C CYS A 609 0.00 32.42 -38.97
N LEU A 610 0.72 31.42 -38.42
CA LEU A 610 1.61 31.64 -37.27
C LEU A 610 3.07 31.41 -37.69
N PRO A 611 3.96 32.43 -37.58
CA PRO A 611 5.39 32.19 -37.74
C PRO A 611 5.87 31.22 -36.66
N LYS A 612 6.88 30.39 -36.94
CA LYS A 612 7.60 29.69 -35.86
C LYS A 612 8.22 30.73 -34.95
N GLY A 613 8.03 30.60 -33.63
CA GLY A 613 8.61 31.51 -32.66
C GLY A 613 8.62 30.91 -31.26
N ARG A 614 9.41 31.53 -30.38
CA ARG A 614 9.51 31.21 -28.96
C ARG A 614 8.62 32.19 -28.18
N THR A 615 7.68 31.69 -27.39
CA THR A 615 6.82 32.51 -26.52
C THR A 615 7.43 32.71 -25.13
N THR A 616 8.23 31.76 -24.65
CA THR A 616 8.87 31.85 -23.34
C THR A 616 10.22 31.15 -23.33
N ASP A 617 11.16 31.78 -22.65
CA ASP A 617 12.48 31.26 -22.30
C ASP A 617 12.73 31.61 -20.84
N LYS A 618 12.79 30.60 -19.97
CA LYS A 618 13.17 30.79 -18.57
C LYS A 618 14.25 29.79 -18.21
N GLU A 619 15.39 30.31 -17.77
CA GLU A 619 16.51 29.50 -17.31
C GLU A 619 16.82 29.80 -15.84
N GLY A 620 17.18 28.74 -15.10
CA GLY A 620 17.63 28.81 -13.72
C GLY A 620 19.12 28.51 -13.62
N THR A 621 19.93 29.50 -13.24
CA THR A 621 21.36 29.33 -12.98
C THR A 621 21.68 29.60 -11.51
N PHE A 622 22.40 28.68 -10.88
CA PHE A 622 22.69 28.68 -9.44
C PHE A 622 24.15 28.36 -9.17
N THR A 623 24.67 28.87 -8.05
CA THR A 623 26.01 28.55 -7.54
C THR A 623 25.93 27.50 -6.45
N PHE A 624 26.74 26.44 -6.59
CA PHE A 624 26.70 25.26 -5.73
C PHE A 624 27.93 25.16 -4.83
N ASP A 625 27.71 24.67 -3.61
CA ASP A 625 28.76 24.31 -2.68
C ASP A 625 29.40 22.95 -3.05
N GLN A 626 30.22 22.42 -2.17
CA GLN A 626 30.93 21.15 -2.40
C GLN A 626 30.07 19.90 -2.23
N HIS A 627 28.81 20.04 -1.82
CA HIS A 627 28.00 18.92 -1.34
C HIS A 627 26.91 18.51 -2.33
N PRO A 628 26.84 17.23 -2.75
CA PRO A 628 25.88 16.76 -3.74
C PRO A 628 24.55 16.38 -3.07
N TRP A 629 23.84 17.37 -2.53
CA TRP A 629 22.63 17.16 -1.73
C TRP A 629 21.53 16.37 -2.45
N ASP A 630 21.39 16.51 -3.76
CA ASP A 630 20.29 15.87 -4.54
C ASP A 630 20.39 14.33 -4.59
N ILE A 631 21.59 13.78 -4.39
CA ILE A 631 21.88 12.35 -4.58
C ILE A 631 22.41 11.68 -3.30
N ALA A 632 22.42 12.41 -2.19
CA ALA A 632 22.99 11.93 -0.95
C ALA A 632 22.20 10.73 -0.37
N PRO A 633 22.83 9.89 0.46
CA PRO A 633 22.11 8.86 1.20
C PRO A 633 21.07 9.53 2.09
N GLY A 634 19.79 9.14 1.99
CA GLY A 634 18.72 9.83 2.71
C GLY A 634 17.32 9.38 2.32
N GLY A 635 16.34 9.89 3.05
CA GLY A 635 14.92 9.66 2.78
C GLY A 635 14.55 10.32 1.46
N TYR A 636 14.22 9.51 0.44
CA TYR A 636 13.99 10.03 -0.91
C TYR A 636 12.55 10.50 -1.11
N GLN A 637 12.40 11.40 -2.07
CA GLN A 637 11.12 11.70 -2.72
C GLN A 637 11.22 11.40 -4.21
N SER A 638 10.07 11.11 -4.82
CA SER A 638 9.97 10.85 -6.26
C SER A 638 9.35 12.04 -6.99
N ALA A 639 9.94 12.43 -8.12
CA ALA A 639 9.31 13.25 -9.13
C ALA A 639 8.46 12.37 -10.03
N ASN A 640 7.14 12.55 -9.98
CA ASN A 640 6.21 11.77 -10.78
C ASN A 640 6.22 12.30 -12.23
N VAL A 641 7.23 11.89 -13.01
CA VAL A 641 7.30 12.24 -14.44
C VAL A 641 6.41 11.28 -15.25
N PRO A 642 5.50 11.78 -16.12
CA PRO A 642 4.71 10.93 -17.01
C PRO A 642 5.56 10.05 -17.93
N LYS A 643 5.53 8.73 -17.70
CA LYS A 643 6.20 7.71 -18.55
C LYS A 643 5.54 7.53 -19.94
N ALA A 644 4.67 8.45 -20.38
CA ALA A 644 3.69 8.22 -21.45
C ALA A 644 4.00 8.90 -22.81
N VAL A 645 5.23 9.35 -23.06
CA VAL A 645 5.65 9.91 -24.36
C VAL A 645 7.00 9.28 -24.75
N ASP A 646 7.23 8.97 -26.02
CA ASP A 646 8.45 8.28 -26.48
C ASP A 646 9.74 9.07 -26.17
N GLY A 647 10.77 8.41 -25.63
CA GLY A 647 12.15 8.91 -25.58
C GLY A 647 12.69 9.47 -24.26
N TYR A 648 12.06 9.20 -23.12
CA TYR A 648 12.42 9.86 -21.84
C TYR A 648 13.47 9.11 -21.02
N ILE A 649 14.37 9.86 -20.37
CA ILE A 649 15.23 9.41 -19.27
C ILE A 649 14.57 9.90 -17.96
N THR A 650 14.13 8.97 -17.09
CA THR A 650 13.59 9.34 -15.78
C THR A 650 14.57 8.96 -14.67
N ARG A 651 15.29 9.94 -14.13
CA ARG A 651 15.87 9.81 -12.79
C ARG A 651 14.86 10.42 -11.83
N ASP A 652 13.97 9.58 -11.31
CA ASP A 652 12.78 10.03 -10.61
C ASP A 652 13.00 10.27 -9.11
N ARG A 653 14.07 9.74 -8.49
CA ARG A 653 14.30 9.87 -7.04
C ARG A 653 15.41 10.86 -6.71
N PHE A 654 15.12 11.77 -5.78
CA PHE A 654 16.11 12.67 -5.18
C PHE A 654 16.08 12.56 -3.66
N ASP A 655 17.19 12.90 -3.02
CA ASP A 655 17.27 12.95 -1.57
C ASP A 655 16.53 14.16 -1.02
N PHE A 656 15.51 13.90 -0.19
CA PHE A 656 14.74 14.94 0.47
C PHE A 656 15.27 15.23 1.87
N VAL A 657 15.56 14.19 2.67
CA VAL A 657 16.22 14.36 3.98
C VAL A 657 17.50 13.51 4.03
N PRO A 658 18.69 14.15 3.92
CA PRO A 658 19.96 13.44 4.00
C PRO A 658 20.10 12.68 5.32
N SER A 659 20.69 11.49 5.29
CA SER A 659 20.95 10.66 6.48
C SER A 659 21.73 11.41 7.53
N VAL A 660 22.75 12.17 7.10
CA VAL A 660 23.57 13.01 7.99
C VAL A 660 22.77 14.15 8.62
N SER A 661 21.70 14.61 7.96
CA SER A 661 20.74 15.56 8.50
C SER A 661 19.82 14.89 9.50
N SER A 662 19.24 13.74 9.17
CA SER A 662 18.34 12.99 10.06
C SER A 662 18.99 12.57 11.38
N ILE A 663 20.29 12.26 11.38
CA ILE A 663 21.05 11.92 12.60
C ILE A 663 21.75 13.12 13.24
N ALA A 664 21.54 14.34 12.73
CA ALA A 664 22.19 15.56 13.19
C ALA A 664 23.72 15.42 13.34
N LEU A 665 24.38 14.87 12.31
CA LEU A 665 25.81 14.58 12.33
C LEU A 665 26.63 15.86 12.53
N ASN A 666 27.76 15.74 13.22
CA ASN A 666 28.72 16.83 13.42
C ASN A 666 29.16 17.47 12.09
N ASP A 667 29.07 18.80 12.00
CA ASP A 667 29.37 19.57 10.78
C ASP A 667 30.83 19.40 10.31
N ALA A 668 31.77 19.12 11.22
CA ALA A 668 33.15 18.84 10.85
C ALA A 668 33.30 17.55 10.04
N LEU A 669 32.46 16.54 10.31
CA LEU A 669 32.44 15.29 9.55
C LEU A 669 31.72 15.45 8.22
N ILE A 670 30.61 16.20 8.21
CA ILE A 670 29.89 16.57 6.99
C ILE A 670 30.80 17.35 6.04
N ASN A 671 31.64 18.27 6.55
CA ASN A 671 32.57 19.05 5.72
C ASN A 671 33.91 18.33 5.45
N GLY A 672 34.06 17.08 5.90
CA GLY A 672 35.27 16.27 5.69
C GLY A 672 35.23 15.44 4.40
N THR A 673 36.20 14.53 4.26
CA THR A 673 36.43 13.75 3.03
C THR A 673 35.24 12.89 2.58
N ASN A 674 34.48 12.30 3.52
CA ASN A 674 33.34 11.45 3.17
C ASN A 674 32.03 12.23 2.99
N GLY A 675 32.01 13.51 3.34
CA GLY A 675 30.86 14.37 3.11
C GLY A 675 29.54 13.83 3.66
N LEU A 676 28.52 13.88 2.80
CA LEU A 676 27.17 13.36 3.05
C LEU A 676 27.10 11.82 3.12
N TYR A 677 28.16 11.12 2.76
CA TYR A 677 28.26 9.65 2.75
C TYR A 677 28.93 9.09 4.01
N TYR A 678 29.12 9.93 5.04
CA TYR A 678 29.86 9.52 6.23
C TYR A 678 29.19 8.34 6.95
N PHE A 679 27.87 8.36 7.15
CA PHE A 679 27.17 7.31 7.90
C PHE A 679 27.17 5.97 7.15
N ASP A 680 27.95 5.02 7.66
CA ASP A 680 28.17 3.72 7.04
C ASP A 680 28.48 2.64 8.09
N ASN A 681 27.50 1.76 8.34
CA ASN A 681 27.57 0.63 9.24
C ASN A 681 28.47 -0.51 8.75
N GLN A 682 28.90 -0.51 7.48
CA GLN A 682 29.93 -1.44 7.00
C GLN A 682 31.34 -1.00 7.44
N ASN A 683 31.49 0.26 7.86
CA ASN A 683 32.75 0.80 8.36
C ASN A 683 32.67 1.07 9.86
N VAL A 684 33.45 0.32 10.66
CA VAL A 684 33.43 0.43 12.12
C VAL A 684 33.62 1.87 12.64
N SER A 685 34.46 2.68 11.97
CA SER A 685 34.72 4.07 12.38
C SER A 685 33.59 5.05 12.06
N ARG A 686 32.61 4.62 11.26
CA ARG A 686 31.48 5.46 10.83
C ARG A 686 30.11 4.81 11.09
N ALA A 687 30.13 3.64 11.71
CA ALA A 687 28.95 2.90 12.12
C ALA A 687 28.27 3.61 13.28
N LYS A 688 26.95 3.39 13.43
CA LYS A 688 26.14 4.05 14.47
C LYS A 688 26.73 3.96 15.87
N ALA A 689 27.29 2.81 16.25
CA ALA A 689 27.86 2.60 17.58
C ALA A 689 29.04 3.53 17.85
N GLU A 690 29.88 3.78 16.84
CA GLU A 690 31.01 4.69 16.97
C GLU A 690 30.57 6.16 16.96
N LEU A 691 29.58 6.50 16.12
CA LEU A 691 29.02 7.85 16.09
C LEU A 691 28.44 8.27 17.45
N VAL A 692 27.65 7.37 18.07
CA VAL A 692 27.09 7.58 19.42
C VAL A 692 28.21 7.65 20.46
N ARG A 693 29.13 6.67 20.47
CA ARG A 693 30.24 6.61 21.44
C ARG A 693 31.16 7.83 21.41
N LEU A 694 31.39 8.40 20.22
CA LEU A 694 32.22 9.59 20.03
C LEU A 694 31.44 10.91 20.09
N ASN A 695 30.16 10.87 20.46
CA ASN A 695 29.28 12.03 20.52
C ASN A 695 29.28 12.86 19.22
N GLN A 696 29.29 12.15 18.07
CA GLN A 696 29.22 12.76 16.74
C GLN A 696 27.77 13.00 16.29
N THR A 697 26.82 12.48 17.07
CA THR A 697 25.38 12.65 16.94
C THR A 697 24.81 12.87 18.34
N PRO A 698 23.75 13.69 18.51
CA PRO A 698 23.10 13.91 19.80
C PRO A 698 22.08 12.82 20.16
N PHE A 699 21.93 11.79 19.32
CA PHE A 699 21.04 10.67 19.55
C PHE A 699 21.74 9.55 20.31
N ASP A 700 21.01 8.88 21.20
CA ASP A 700 21.47 7.73 21.97
C ASP A 700 21.49 6.45 21.13
N ASP A 701 20.73 6.39 20.04
CA ASP A 701 20.76 5.30 19.06
C ASP A 701 20.20 5.74 17.70
N ILE A 702 20.55 5.00 16.65
CA ILE A 702 20.12 5.21 15.27
C ILE A 702 19.54 3.90 14.71
N TYR A 703 18.33 3.98 14.15
CA TYR A 703 17.61 2.90 13.50
C TYR A 703 17.44 3.22 12.01
N SER A 704 17.85 2.30 11.14
CA SER A 704 18.01 2.57 9.70
C SER A 704 18.18 1.28 8.90
N ASN A 705 17.88 1.36 7.60
CA ASN A 705 18.07 0.27 6.65
C ASN A 705 19.38 0.42 5.84
N PRO A 706 19.90 -0.67 5.26
CA PRO A 706 21.00 -0.64 4.29
C PRO A 706 20.75 0.25 3.07
N GLY A 707 19.50 0.33 2.60
CA GLY A 707 19.12 1.12 1.42
C GLY A 707 18.32 2.36 1.78
N ASN A 708 18.26 3.31 0.85
CA ASN A 708 17.38 4.46 0.94
C ASN A 708 15.92 4.01 0.78
N THR A 709 15.05 4.55 1.61
CA THR A 709 13.60 4.37 1.55
C THR A 709 12.95 5.73 1.37
N LYS A 710 11.68 5.75 0.94
CA LYS A 710 10.95 7.00 0.77
C LYS A 710 10.76 7.67 2.13
N HIS A 711 10.81 9.00 2.12
CA HIS A 711 10.70 9.83 3.31
C HIS A 711 9.41 9.53 4.09
N VAL A 712 9.56 9.17 5.37
CA VAL A 712 8.50 8.79 6.31
C VAL A 712 7.56 7.72 5.76
N ILE A 713 8.00 6.47 5.84
CA ILE A 713 7.13 5.30 5.71
C ILE A 713 7.08 4.55 7.04
N PRO A 714 6.00 4.68 7.82
CA PRO A 714 5.86 3.97 9.10
C PRO A 714 5.65 2.46 8.94
N ARG A 715 5.36 1.95 7.72
CA ARG A 715 5.25 0.51 7.39
C ARG A 715 6.58 -0.17 7.08
N THR A 716 7.70 0.37 7.56
CA THR A 716 9.00 -0.28 7.37
C THR A 716 9.35 -1.10 8.59
N SER A 717 10.07 -2.21 8.38
CA SER A 717 10.64 -3.06 9.43
C SER A 717 11.44 -2.29 10.50
N ASN A 718 11.93 -1.09 10.18
CA ASN A 718 12.65 -0.25 11.13
C ASN A 718 11.75 0.36 12.19
N PHE A 719 10.54 0.81 11.82
CA PHE A 719 9.61 1.40 12.78
C PHE A 719 9.09 0.31 13.75
N ASP A 720 8.80 -0.90 13.25
CA ASP A 720 8.51 -2.08 14.09
C ASP A 720 9.66 -2.40 15.04
N GLY A 721 10.90 -2.29 14.55
CA GLY A 721 12.10 -2.41 15.37
C GLY A 721 12.13 -1.38 16.50
N VAL A 722 11.90 -0.09 16.21
CA VAL A 722 11.85 0.96 17.24
C VAL A 722 10.71 0.69 18.24
N ALA A 723 9.54 0.30 17.77
CA ALA A 723 8.40 0.05 18.64
C ALA A 723 8.67 -1.12 19.60
N THR A 724 9.19 -2.24 19.09
CA THR A 724 9.51 -3.43 19.90
C THR A 724 10.75 -3.24 20.79
N MET A 725 11.73 -2.42 20.39
CA MET A 725 12.96 -2.22 21.17
C MET A 725 12.91 -1.03 22.13
N GLU A 726 12.18 0.04 21.80
CA GLU A 726 12.15 1.29 22.56
C GLU A 726 10.80 1.56 23.23
N ILE A 727 9.70 1.46 22.48
CA ILE A 727 8.37 1.89 22.95
C ILE A 727 7.76 0.84 23.88
N MET A 728 7.51 -0.37 23.37
CA MET A 728 6.83 -1.48 24.03
C MET A 728 7.72 -2.73 24.23
N PRO A 729 8.95 -2.61 24.76
CA PRO A 729 9.83 -3.76 24.89
C PRO A 729 9.34 -4.73 25.96
N ASP A 730 9.49 -6.03 25.68
CA ASP A 730 9.16 -7.08 26.63
C ASP A 730 10.02 -6.99 27.90
N ASN A 731 11.29 -6.67 27.70
CA ASN A 731 12.26 -6.46 28.76
C ASN A 731 12.71 -5.00 28.76
N LYS A 732 12.53 -4.29 29.86
CA LYS A 732 13.06 -2.93 30.05
C LYS A 732 14.40 -2.99 30.79
N TYR A 733 15.35 -2.24 30.25
CA TYR A 733 16.71 -2.11 30.77
C TYR A 733 16.92 -0.66 31.22
N LEU A 734 16.85 -0.43 32.53
CA LEU A 734 16.85 0.90 33.14
C LEU A 734 18.22 1.20 33.75
N GLN A 735 18.99 2.03 33.05
CA GLN A 735 20.31 2.53 33.43
C GLN A 735 20.49 3.96 32.94
N ASN A 736 21.56 4.63 33.36
CA ASN A 736 21.87 6.02 33.01
C ASN A 736 20.68 6.98 33.21
N LYS A 737 20.03 6.91 34.37
CA LYS A 737 18.85 7.74 34.66
C LYS A 737 18.77 8.11 36.13
N THR A 738 18.54 9.40 36.40
CA THR A 738 18.32 9.90 37.76
C THR A 738 16.91 10.48 37.87
N ILE A 739 16.09 9.92 38.76
CA ILE A 739 14.79 10.50 39.11
C ILE A 739 15.03 11.49 40.25
N VAL A 740 14.89 12.78 39.96
CA VAL A 740 15.18 13.89 40.88
C VAL A 740 14.06 14.11 41.89
N SER A 741 14.38 14.83 42.98
CA SER A 741 13.45 15.14 44.07
C SER A 741 12.14 15.74 43.55
N GLY A 742 11.01 15.30 44.11
CA GLY A 742 9.68 15.78 43.75
C GLY A 742 9.07 15.12 42.51
N ARG A 743 9.84 14.36 41.72
CA ARG A 743 9.33 13.61 40.57
C ARG A 743 8.88 12.20 40.96
N LYS A 744 7.82 11.76 40.31
CA LYS A 744 7.29 10.40 40.38
C LYS A 744 7.37 9.76 39.00
N ARG A 745 7.79 8.50 38.91
CA ARG A 745 7.86 7.76 37.63
C ARG A 745 7.42 6.32 37.76
N ASP A 746 6.56 5.91 36.84
CA ASP A 746 6.08 4.54 36.71
C ASP A 746 6.76 3.88 35.50
N PHE A 747 7.33 2.69 35.70
CA PHE A 747 7.94 1.88 34.64
C PHE A 747 7.28 0.52 34.58
N LYS A 748 6.76 0.17 33.39
CA LYS A 748 6.08 -1.11 33.13
C LYS A 748 6.76 -1.89 32.01
N ALA A 749 6.99 -3.18 32.20
CA ALA A 749 7.48 -4.10 31.17
C ALA A 749 6.59 -5.35 31.09
N SER A 750 6.46 -5.94 29.89
CA SER A 750 5.59 -7.11 29.70
C SER A 750 6.14 -8.35 30.43
N ALA A 751 7.47 -8.49 30.48
CA ALA A 751 8.17 -9.59 31.11
C ALA A 751 9.06 -9.08 32.25
N THR A 752 10.21 -8.48 31.92
CA THR A 752 11.25 -8.18 32.92
C THR A 752 11.63 -6.72 32.98
N ILE A 753 11.87 -6.20 34.19
CA ILE A 753 12.65 -4.97 34.39
C ILE A 753 14.02 -5.34 34.96
N LEU A 754 15.09 -4.94 34.28
CA LEU A 754 16.45 -4.99 34.79
C LEU A 754 16.90 -3.55 35.06
N SER A 755 17.32 -3.24 36.28
CA SER A 755 17.80 -1.90 36.62
C SER A 755 19.14 -1.96 37.34
N GLY A 756 20.06 -1.07 36.95
CA GLY A 756 21.40 -0.99 37.50
C GLY A 756 22.36 -0.32 36.54
N ASN A 757 23.65 -0.63 36.66
CA ASN A 757 24.68 -0.26 35.69
C ASN A 757 25.09 -1.51 34.90
N ASN A 758 25.44 -1.33 33.62
CA ASN A 758 25.79 -2.42 32.70
C ASN A 758 24.69 -3.50 32.62
N VAL A 759 23.43 -3.04 32.54
CA VAL A 759 22.25 -3.90 32.34
C VAL A 759 21.85 -3.91 30.86
N THR A 760 22.82 -3.92 29.96
CA THR A 760 22.57 -3.88 28.51
C THR A 760 21.92 -5.19 28.01
N PRO A 761 21.00 -5.14 27.02
CA PRO A 761 20.38 -6.34 26.46
C PRO A 761 21.41 -7.37 25.95
N PRO A 762 21.16 -8.68 26.09
CA PRO A 762 22.08 -9.73 25.60
C PRO A 762 22.21 -9.82 24.07
N THR A 763 21.22 -9.28 23.34
CA THR A 763 21.15 -9.32 21.87
C THR A 763 21.67 -8.02 21.27
N TRP A 764 22.58 -8.13 20.30
CA TRP A 764 23.27 -7.03 19.64
C TRP A 764 22.27 -6.19 18.81
N ASN A 765 22.12 -4.89 19.14
CA ASN A 765 21.79 -3.77 18.22
C ASN A 765 21.27 -2.50 18.93
N LYS A 766 20.80 -2.59 20.17
CA LYS A 766 20.34 -1.43 20.96
C LYS A 766 21.48 -0.83 21.78
N LEU A 767 21.72 0.47 21.63
CA LEU A 767 22.73 1.23 22.36
C LEU A 767 22.09 1.90 23.58
N ILE A 768 22.65 1.64 24.76
CA ILE A 768 22.24 2.27 26.01
C ILE A 768 23.52 2.61 26.79
N ASP A 769 23.68 3.90 27.11
CA ASP A 769 24.79 4.37 27.91
C ASP A 769 24.85 3.69 29.28
N GLN A 770 26.07 3.36 29.70
CA GLN A 770 26.31 2.67 30.96
C GLN A 770 26.52 3.70 32.08
N ALA A 771 25.52 3.83 32.94
CA ALA A 771 25.63 4.54 34.21
C ALA A 771 24.55 4.06 35.18
N ASP A 772 24.61 4.56 36.41
CA ASP A 772 23.71 4.13 37.47
C ASP A 772 22.25 4.57 37.21
N PHE A 773 21.32 3.78 37.74
CA PHE A 773 19.92 4.19 37.89
C PHE A 773 19.73 4.70 39.32
N VAL A 774 19.41 5.98 39.47
CA VAL A 774 19.37 6.66 40.77
C VAL A 774 17.97 7.19 41.06
N VAL A 775 17.41 6.82 42.20
CA VAL A 775 16.22 7.42 42.79
C VAL A 775 16.68 8.39 43.88
N ALA A 776 16.63 9.69 43.61
CA ALA A 776 17.10 10.72 44.53
C ALA A 776 16.18 10.87 45.75
N SER A 777 16.67 11.53 46.81
CA SER A 777 15.87 11.85 48.00
C SER A 777 14.62 12.64 47.58
N GLY A 778 13.45 12.25 48.08
CA GLY A 778 12.17 12.89 47.73
C GLY A 778 11.57 12.48 46.38
N ALA A 779 12.21 11.58 45.63
CA ALA A 779 11.66 11.00 44.40
C ALA A 779 10.88 9.70 44.68
N GLU A 780 9.95 9.36 43.79
CA GLU A 780 9.18 8.11 43.84
C GLU A 780 9.30 7.34 42.52
N VAL A 781 9.61 6.04 42.60
CA VAL A 781 9.66 5.16 41.43
C VAL A 781 8.85 3.90 41.69
N ASN A 782 8.00 3.53 40.73
CA ASN A 782 7.23 2.30 40.76
C ASN A 782 7.59 1.41 39.56
N PHE A 783 8.11 0.21 39.83
CA PHE A 783 8.38 -0.80 38.82
C PHE A 783 7.28 -1.86 38.80
N ILE A 784 6.76 -2.14 37.60
CA ILE A 784 5.72 -3.14 37.36
C ILE A 784 6.21 -4.08 36.24
N ALA A 785 6.33 -5.38 36.53
CA ALA A 785 6.76 -6.35 35.51
C ALA A 785 5.92 -7.63 35.55
N GLY A 786 5.79 -8.30 34.40
CA GLY A 786 5.02 -9.53 34.26
C GLY A 786 5.63 -10.73 34.98
N THR A 787 6.95 -10.87 34.93
CA THR A 787 7.66 -12.08 35.40
C THR A 787 8.69 -11.76 36.48
N SER A 788 9.55 -10.76 36.28
CA SER A 788 10.62 -10.46 37.24
C SER A 788 11.07 -9.00 37.23
N ILE A 789 11.58 -8.55 38.37
CA ILE A 789 12.28 -7.27 38.54
C ILE A 789 13.64 -7.61 39.14
N THR A 790 14.71 -7.29 38.43
CA THR A 790 16.09 -7.58 38.83
C THR A 790 16.86 -6.28 39.04
N LEU A 791 17.29 -6.04 40.27
CA LEU A 791 18.17 -4.93 40.62
C LEU A 791 19.62 -5.41 40.64
N ARG A 792 20.49 -4.78 39.84
CA ARG A 792 21.92 -5.07 39.75
C ARG A 792 22.74 -3.96 40.41
N PRO A 793 24.05 -4.18 40.68
CA PRO A 793 24.95 -3.09 41.06
C PRO A 793 24.78 -1.89 40.13
N GLY A 794 24.69 -0.69 40.72
CA GLY A 794 24.35 0.55 40.01
C GLY A 794 22.89 1.00 40.16
N PHE A 795 22.00 0.18 40.71
CA PHE A 795 20.71 0.68 41.20
C PHE A 795 20.92 1.33 42.57
N LYS A 796 20.48 2.59 42.73
CA LYS A 796 20.66 3.37 43.95
C LYS A 796 19.35 4.05 44.33
N ALA A 797 18.84 3.77 45.53
CA ALA A 797 17.74 4.53 46.13
C ALA A 797 18.28 5.32 47.33
N ALA A 798 18.26 6.65 47.24
CA ALA A 798 18.78 7.52 48.29
C ALA A 798 17.85 7.55 49.51
N SER A 799 18.41 7.88 50.68
CA SER A 799 17.60 8.10 51.89
C SER A 799 16.53 9.17 51.62
N GLY A 800 15.28 8.88 51.98
CA GLY A 800 14.13 9.77 51.70
C GLY A 800 13.47 9.57 50.33
N SER A 801 13.95 8.64 49.50
CA SER A 801 13.25 8.19 48.28
C SER A 801 12.19 7.13 48.58
N VAL A 802 11.26 6.93 47.65
CA VAL A 802 10.29 5.84 47.66
C VAL A 802 10.50 4.96 46.43
N PHE A 803 10.72 3.67 46.66
CA PHE A 803 10.80 2.67 45.59
C PHE A 803 9.75 1.58 45.83
N LYS A 804 8.87 1.35 44.85
CA LYS A 804 7.90 0.25 44.85
C LYS A 804 8.20 -0.68 43.68
N ALA A 805 8.07 -1.98 43.93
CA ALA A 805 8.22 -3.01 42.90
C ALA A 805 7.04 -3.97 43.00
N LYS A 806 6.43 -4.29 41.87
CA LYS A 806 5.29 -5.21 41.78
C LYS A 806 5.48 -6.17 40.61
N ILE A 807 5.42 -7.47 40.91
CA ILE A 807 5.20 -8.49 39.89
C ILE A 807 3.70 -8.65 39.74
N GLN A 808 3.20 -8.39 38.53
CA GLN A 808 1.79 -8.50 38.20
C GLN A 808 1.67 -9.15 36.84
N ALA A 809 0.91 -10.25 36.76
CA ALA A 809 0.62 -10.91 35.50
C ALA A 809 0.19 -9.85 34.47
N ASN A 810 0.88 -9.84 33.33
CA ASN A 810 0.60 -8.86 32.30
C ASN A 810 -0.75 -9.24 31.68
N ASN A 811 -1.81 -8.61 32.17
CA ASN A 811 -3.10 -8.63 31.49
C ASN A 811 -2.96 -7.72 30.28
N SER A 812 -2.13 -8.10 29.29
CA SER A 812 -2.35 -7.62 27.93
C SER A 812 -3.79 -7.97 27.57
N CYS A 813 -4.46 -7.16 26.76
CA CYS A 813 -5.84 -7.40 26.37
C CYS A 813 -5.92 -8.59 25.40
N THR A 814 -5.59 -9.77 25.90
CA THR A 814 -5.59 -11.02 25.18
C THR A 814 -6.94 -11.69 25.37
N SER A 815 -7.96 -11.13 24.72
CA SER A 815 -9.19 -11.86 24.38
C SER A 815 -10.13 -10.97 23.57
N SER A 816 -9.92 -10.86 22.23
CA SER A 816 -10.98 -10.85 21.19
C SER A 816 -10.64 -10.14 19.86
N LEU A 817 -9.57 -9.34 19.75
CA LEU A 817 -9.28 -8.61 18.48
C LEU A 817 -8.19 -9.25 17.58
N ARG A 818 -7.52 -10.32 18.03
CA ARG A 818 -6.47 -11.04 17.27
C ARG A 818 -6.96 -11.88 16.07
N MET A 819 -8.10 -11.55 15.48
CA MET A 819 -8.37 -11.88 14.09
C MET A 819 -8.49 -10.57 13.35
N LEU A 820 -7.62 -10.36 12.35
CA LEU A 820 -7.63 -9.30 11.33
C LEU A 820 -6.63 -8.14 11.51
N ALA A 821 -5.34 -8.45 11.69
CA ALA A 821 -4.24 -7.63 11.15
C ALA A 821 -2.95 -8.45 11.21
N ASP A 822 -2.64 -9.15 10.12
CA ASP A 822 -1.34 -9.81 9.93
C ASP A 822 -1.10 -9.81 8.40
N THR A 823 -0.69 -8.65 7.88
CA THR A 823 -0.21 -8.46 6.51
C THR A 823 1.00 -7.53 6.62
N GLU A 824 2.24 -7.95 6.39
CA GLU A 824 2.78 -8.44 5.12
C GLU A 824 3.85 -9.54 5.38
N THR A 825 3.98 -10.62 4.60
CA THR A 825 4.00 -10.67 3.14
C THR A 825 3.05 -11.74 2.56
N PRO A 826 2.30 -11.45 1.47
CA PRO A 826 1.09 -12.21 1.11
C PRO A 826 1.29 -13.39 0.16
N ALA A 827 2.50 -13.69 -0.32
CA ALA A 827 2.63 -14.55 -1.51
C ALA A 827 2.58 -16.07 -1.26
N LEU A 828 2.42 -16.54 -0.02
CA LEU A 828 2.62 -17.96 0.29
C LEU A 828 1.48 -18.60 1.11
N ARG A 829 0.56 -17.90 1.77
CA ARG A 829 -0.33 -18.53 2.77
C ARG A 829 -1.67 -19.13 2.31
N PHE A 830 -1.93 -19.29 1.01
CA PHE A 830 -3.12 -20.04 0.55
C PHE A 830 -2.87 -21.12 -0.53
N ALA A 831 -1.63 -21.60 -0.68
CA ALA A 831 -1.45 -22.99 -1.06
C ALA A 831 -1.45 -23.83 0.23
N PRO A 832 -2.15 -24.97 0.30
CA PRO A 832 -2.08 -25.86 1.45
C PRO A 832 -0.60 -26.13 1.81
N LEU A 833 -0.30 -26.32 3.10
CA LEU A 833 1.04 -26.81 3.47
C LEU A 833 1.32 -28.05 2.63
N PRO A 834 2.51 -28.19 2.02
CA PRO A 834 2.86 -29.41 1.33
C PRO A 834 2.72 -30.57 2.33
N ASP A 835 1.69 -31.41 2.15
CA ASP A 835 1.57 -32.63 2.95
C ASP A 835 2.46 -33.68 2.30
N ILE A 836 3.10 -34.47 3.15
CA ILE A 836 3.97 -35.54 2.69
C ILE A 836 3.08 -36.77 2.56
N GLU A 837 2.81 -37.19 1.34
CA GLU A 837 2.29 -38.52 1.11
C GLU A 837 3.42 -39.53 1.23
N VAL A 838 3.24 -40.53 2.08
CA VAL A 838 4.18 -41.64 2.25
C VAL A 838 3.56 -42.87 1.58
N LEU A 839 4.02 -43.17 0.38
CA LEU A 839 3.62 -44.37 -0.35
C LEU A 839 4.62 -45.48 -0.06
N LYS A 840 4.22 -46.41 0.81
CA LYS A 840 5.06 -47.55 1.20
C LYS A 840 4.80 -48.75 0.32
N LYS A 841 5.86 -49.36 -0.19
CA LYS A 841 5.82 -50.69 -0.79
C LYS A 841 7.02 -51.47 -0.28
N ASP A 842 6.77 -52.35 0.67
CA ASP A 842 7.81 -53.14 1.34
C ASP A 842 8.86 -52.26 2.04
N ASN A 843 10.14 -52.42 1.70
CA ASN A 843 11.26 -51.63 2.23
C ASN A 843 11.57 -50.36 1.41
N ASP A 844 10.78 -50.10 0.37
CA ASP A 844 10.92 -48.93 -0.50
C ASP A 844 9.80 -47.92 -0.20
N VAL A 845 10.19 -46.67 0.01
CA VAL A 845 9.28 -45.59 0.38
C VAL A 845 9.40 -44.46 -0.61
N ALA A 846 8.29 -44.19 -1.28
CA ALA A 846 8.14 -43.02 -2.12
C ALA A 846 7.48 -41.90 -1.31
N LEU A 847 8.17 -40.77 -1.22
CA LEU A 847 7.72 -39.57 -0.55
C LEU A 847 7.33 -38.54 -1.60
N ASN A 848 6.13 -37.99 -1.49
CA ASN A 848 5.62 -37.05 -2.46
C ASN A 848 4.99 -35.86 -1.76
N ILE A 849 5.24 -34.65 -2.27
CA ILE A 849 4.52 -33.47 -1.82
C ILE A 849 3.16 -33.43 -2.54
N ILE A 850 2.09 -33.53 -1.76
CA ILE A 850 0.71 -33.47 -2.22
C ILE A 850 0.00 -32.23 -1.66
N ASN A 851 -1.13 -31.88 -2.25
CA ASN A 851 -1.92 -30.67 -1.93
C ASN A 851 -1.14 -29.35 -2.13
N TYR A 852 -0.09 -29.35 -2.95
CA TYR A 852 0.61 -28.14 -3.40
C TYR A 852 0.57 -28.09 -4.93
N GLU A 853 -0.18 -27.13 -5.49
CA GLU A 853 -0.31 -26.95 -6.94
C GLU A 853 0.93 -26.26 -7.52
N ASP A 854 1.54 -26.86 -8.56
CA ASP A 854 2.75 -26.40 -9.25
C ASP A 854 2.49 -25.23 -10.22
N THR A 855 1.48 -24.40 -9.99
CA THR A 855 1.07 -23.37 -10.97
C THR A 855 2.00 -22.16 -11.04
N LEU A 856 3.07 -22.13 -10.24
CA LEU A 856 4.16 -21.15 -10.31
C LEU A 856 5.41 -21.79 -10.92
N SER A 857 5.89 -21.28 -12.05
CA SER A 857 7.18 -21.70 -12.62
C SER A 857 8.33 -21.26 -11.71
N GLY A 858 9.16 -22.19 -11.25
CA GLY A 858 10.38 -21.89 -10.46
C GLY A 858 10.45 -22.45 -9.04
N VAL A 859 9.52 -23.32 -8.63
CA VAL A 859 9.52 -23.92 -7.28
C VAL A 859 10.71 -24.88 -7.08
N SER A 860 11.50 -24.68 -6.02
CA SER A 860 12.57 -25.60 -5.61
C SER A 860 12.12 -26.53 -4.50
N TYR A 861 12.56 -27.79 -4.55
CA TYR A 861 12.24 -28.82 -3.56
C TYR A 861 13.51 -29.28 -2.86
N THR A 862 13.40 -29.59 -1.57
CA THR A 862 14.48 -30.22 -0.79
C THR A 862 13.86 -31.21 0.19
N TRP A 863 14.42 -32.41 0.27
CA TRP A 863 14.03 -33.47 1.19
C TRP A 863 15.19 -33.83 2.08
N ARG A 864 14.88 -34.17 3.33
CA ARG A 864 15.78 -34.80 4.29
C ARG A 864 15.03 -35.91 5.01
N LEU A 865 15.42 -37.16 4.81
CA LEU A 865 14.86 -38.32 5.49
C LEU A 865 15.83 -38.79 6.55
N THR A 866 15.38 -38.92 7.80
CA THR A 866 16.21 -39.32 8.94
C THR A 866 15.60 -40.50 9.70
N GLY A 867 16.44 -41.37 10.26
CA GLY A 867 16.09 -42.48 11.15
C GLY A 867 17.25 -42.80 12.11
N GLU A 868 17.13 -43.83 12.96
CA GLU A 868 18.11 -44.19 14.01
C GLU A 868 19.50 -44.60 13.47
N ASN A 869 20.28 -43.64 12.93
CA ASN A 869 21.55 -43.73 12.19
C ASN A 869 21.45 -43.80 10.66
N PHE A 870 20.45 -43.15 10.07
CA PHE A 870 20.26 -43.09 8.62
C PHE A 870 19.83 -41.69 8.18
N GLU A 871 20.48 -41.12 7.16
CA GLU A 871 20.08 -39.84 6.56
C GLU A 871 20.26 -39.84 5.04
N LEU A 872 19.25 -39.38 4.31
CA LEU A 872 19.30 -39.16 2.86
C LEU A 872 18.62 -37.86 2.47
N ASN A 873 19.16 -37.16 1.47
CA ASN A 873 18.64 -35.90 0.96
C ASN A 873 18.30 -35.99 -0.54
N SER A 874 17.33 -35.20 -0.98
CA SER A 874 16.95 -35.06 -2.40
C SER A 874 16.46 -33.64 -2.70
N SER A 875 16.36 -33.24 -3.96
CA SER A 875 15.88 -31.90 -4.38
C SER A 875 14.73 -31.92 -5.40
N THR A 876 14.06 -33.06 -5.54
CA THR A 876 12.94 -33.28 -6.47
C THR A 876 11.60 -33.29 -5.74
N LYS A 877 10.49 -32.92 -6.41
CA LYS A 877 9.14 -32.91 -5.82
C LYS A 877 8.73 -34.28 -5.23
N ARG A 878 9.14 -35.36 -5.92
CA ARG A 878 9.05 -36.74 -5.47
C ARG A 878 10.42 -37.26 -5.05
N PHE A 879 10.51 -37.93 -3.91
CA PHE A 879 11.71 -38.57 -3.42
C PHE A 879 11.47 -40.06 -3.14
N ASP A 880 12.07 -40.94 -3.94
CA ASP A 880 11.98 -42.38 -3.76
C ASP A 880 13.22 -42.90 -2.98
N ALA A 881 13.02 -43.28 -1.72
CA ALA A 881 14.03 -43.86 -0.85
C ALA A 881 13.89 -45.39 -0.84
N THR A 882 14.90 -46.10 -1.35
CA THR A 882 14.87 -47.57 -1.49
C THR A 882 15.77 -48.26 -0.46
N GLY A 883 15.41 -49.48 -0.06
CA GLY A 883 16.19 -50.33 0.84
C GLY A 883 16.22 -49.86 2.30
N LEU A 884 15.19 -49.16 2.77
CA LEU A 884 15.08 -48.76 4.17
C LEU A 884 14.90 -49.98 5.07
N LYS A 885 15.64 -50.04 6.17
CA LYS A 885 15.50 -51.13 7.15
C LYS A 885 14.22 -50.94 7.98
N PRO A 886 13.69 -51.99 8.63
CA PRO A 886 12.54 -51.84 9.50
C PRO A 886 12.84 -50.90 10.67
N GLY A 887 11.97 -49.91 10.90
CA GLY A 887 12.19 -48.86 11.90
C GLY A 887 11.34 -47.61 11.67
N GLN A 888 11.41 -46.66 12.60
CA GLN A 888 10.74 -45.36 12.48
C GLN A 888 11.64 -44.35 11.75
N TYR A 889 11.08 -43.65 10.78
CA TYR A 889 11.75 -42.61 10.02
C TYR A 889 10.93 -41.33 10.01
N THR A 890 11.62 -40.20 9.92
CA THR A 890 11.02 -38.87 9.76
C THR A 890 11.50 -38.25 8.47
N ALA A 891 10.57 -38.01 7.56
CA ALA A 891 10.81 -37.23 6.35
C ALA A 891 10.57 -35.75 6.64
N TYR A 892 11.49 -34.90 6.23
CA TYR A 892 11.37 -33.46 6.17
C TYR A 892 11.34 -33.03 4.71
N ALA A 893 10.31 -32.29 4.32
CA ALA A 893 10.16 -31.71 3.00
C ALA A 893 10.21 -30.19 3.12
N SER A 894 11.01 -29.55 2.30
CA SER A 894 11.17 -28.11 2.25
C SER A 894 10.96 -27.61 0.82
N VAL A 895 10.15 -26.56 0.67
CA VAL A 895 9.82 -25.94 -0.61
C VAL A 895 10.33 -24.50 -0.61
N ASN A 896 10.87 -24.03 -1.74
CA ASN A 896 11.48 -22.70 -1.91
C ASN A 896 12.61 -22.44 -0.89
N ASN A 897 13.64 -23.29 -0.89
CA ASN A 897 14.87 -23.10 -0.09
C ASN A 897 14.65 -22.90 1.44
N GLY A 898 13.64 -23.55 2.04
CA GLY A 898 13.45 -23.57 3.50
C GLY A 898 12.33 -22.68 4.02
N GLU A 899 11.66 -21.91 3.16
CA GLU A 899 10.55 -21.02 3.54
C GLU A 899 9.31 -21.78 4.06
N ARG A 900 9.11 -23.03 3.61
CA ARG A 900 8.04 -23.91 4.11
C ARG A 900 8.59 -25.29 4.36
N VAL A 901 8.43 -25.78 5.58
CA VAL A 901 8.92 -27.10 6.00
C VAL A 901 7.76 -27.94 6.54
N SER A 902 7.58 -29.12 5.99
CA SER A 902 6.67 -30.13 6.50
C SER A 902 7.47 -31.33 6.98
N SER A 903 6.96 -32.04 8.00
CA SER A 903 7.59 -33.28 8.45
C SER A 903 6.56 -34.35 8.71
N LYS A 904 6.92 -35.60 8.39
CA LYS A 904 6.04 -36.75 8.61
C LYS A 904 6.82 -37.94 9.08
N VAL A 905 6.33 -38.49 10.19
CA VAL A 905 6.87 -39.70 10.81
C VAL A 905 6.16 -40.90 10.22
N PHE A 906 6.91 -41.92 9.81
CA PHE A 906 6.37 -43.17 9.33
C PHE A 906 7.27 -44.36 9.67
N HIS A 907 6.66 -45.54 9.80
CA HIS A 907 7.37 -46.78 10.09
C HIS A 907 7.55 -47.64 8.84
N VAL A 908 8.76 -48.14 8.58
CA VAL A 908 8.99 -49.21 7.62
C VAL A 908 8.90 -50.54 8.38
N ALA A 909 7.99 -51.42 7.96
CA ALA A 909 7.74 -52.69 8.61
C ALA A 909 8.72 -53.77 8.09
N ALA A 910 9.01 -54.79 8.90
CA ALA A 910 9.73 -55.96 8.41
C ALA A 910 8.85 -56.69 7.39
N THR A 911 9.36 -56.91 6.18
CA THR A 911 8.61 -57.47 5.07
C THR A 911 8.31 -58.96 5.30
N GLU A 912 7.04 -59.36 5.37
CA GLU A 912 6.62 -60.71 4.98
C GLU A 912 5.57 -60.64 3.85
N THR A 913 5.79 -61.50 2.87
CA THR A 913 5.35 -61.47 1.47
C THR A 913 3.84 -61.67 1.25
N SER A 914 3.24 -60.67 0.61
CA SER A 914 2.33 -60.73 -0.57
C SER A 914 0.99 -61.51 -0.50
N LYS A 915 -0.16 -60.83 -0.69
CA LYS A 915 -0.82 -60.62 -2.00
C LYS A 915 -2.27 -60.10 -1.88
N GLN A 916 -2.49 -58.96 -2.54
CA GLN A 916 -3.61 -58.55 -3.40
C GLN A 916 -5.10 -58.58 -2.93
N ALA A 917 -5.61 -57.35 -2.87
CA ALA A 917 -6.79 -56.78 -3.56
C ALA A 917 -8.22 -57.14 -3.08
N VAL A 918 -8.94 -56.08 -2.68
CA VAL A 918 -10.20 -55.51 -3.25
C VAL A 918 -10.97 -54.80 -2.11
N MET A 919 -11.57 -53.64 -2.38
CA MET A 919 -12.49 -52.90 -1.46
C MET A 919 -13.77 -53.74 -1.15
N PRO A 920 -14.85 -53.29 -0.45
CA PRO A 920 -15.13 -52.00 0.22
C PRO A 920 -15.93 -52.15 1.55
N GLU A 921 -16.46 -51.02 2.04
CA GLU A 921 -17.89 -50.87 2.40
C GLU A 921 -18.32 -50.85 3.88
N LYS A 922 -19.22 -49.90 4.15
CA LYS A 922 -20.04 -49.74 5.36
C LYS A 922 -20.67 -51.07 5.77
N GLU A 923 -20.52 -51.46 7.04
CA GLU A 923 -21.31 -52.53 7.65
C GLU A 923 -22.22 -51.93 8.74
N LEU A 924 -23.52 -51.80 8.46
CA LEU A 924 -24.54 -51.40 9.44
C LEU A 924 -25.58 -52.52 9.57
N LEU A 925 -25.82 -52.98 10.80
CA LEU A 925 -27.02 -53.73 11.19
C LEU A 925 -28.01 -52.71 11.78
N LYS A 926 -29.27 -52.69 11.32
CA LYS A 926 -30.28 -51.79 11.88
C LYS A 926 -30.84 -52.37 13.18
N GLU A 927 -30.54 -51.75 14.32
CA GLU A 927 -30.93 -52.22 15.66
C GLU A 927 -32.45 -52.37 15.85
N ASP A 928 -33.27 -51.56 15.20
CA ASP A 928 -34.74 -51.54 15.41
C ASP A 928 -35.52 -52.61 14.60
N ALA A 929 -34.84 -53.45 13.82
CA ALA A 929 -35.49 -54.43 12.93
C ALA A 929 -35.39 -55.89 13.42
N VAL A 930 -34.83 -56.14 14.61
CA VAL A 930 -34.67 -57.50 15.17
C VAL A 930 -35.85 -57.89 16.04
N THR A 931 -36.49 -59.03 15.75
CA THR A 931 -37.61 -59.57 16.55
C THR A 931 -37.35 -61.01 16.97
N ILE A 932 -37.77 -61.37 18.20
CA ILE A 932 -37.63 -62.71 18.76
C ILE A 932 -39.01 -63.23 19.14
N TYR A 933 -39.44 -64.35 18.54
CA TYR A 933 -40.76 -64.92 18.77
C TYR A 933 -40.76 -66.46 18.75
N PRO A 934 -41.47 -67.15 19.67
CA PRO A 934 -42.14 -66.59 20.83
C PRO A 934 -41.14 -66.16 21.92
N ASN A 935 -41.48 -65.12 22.68
CA ASN A 935 -40.70 -64.67 23.83
C ASN A 935 -41.68 -64.09 24.87
N PRO A 936 -41.96 -64.77 26.00
CA PRO A 936 -41.23 -65.93 26.54
C PRO A 936 -41.41 -67.24 25.75
N SER A 937 -40.43 -68.14 25.81
CA SER A 937 -40.49 -69.48 25.17
C SER A 937 -39.80 -70.54 26.04
N SER A 938 -40.28 -71.78 25.99
CA SER A 938 -39.68 -72.92 26.70
C SER A 938 -38.89 -73.88 25.83
N LYS A 939 -38.94 -73.70 24.50
CA LYS A 939 -38.37 -74.69 23.58
C LYS A 939 -37.65 -74.09 22.39
N ASP A 940 -38.37 -73.50 21.45
CA ASP A 940 -37.80 -72.95 20.23
C ASP A 940 -38.09 -71.45 20.16
N ILE A 941 -37.14 -70.69 19.62
CA ILE A 941 -37.33 -69.27 19.32
C ILE A 941 -36.92 -68.98 17.88
N THR A 942 -37.64 -68.12 17.21
CA THR A 942 -37.27 -67.59 15.89
C THR A 942 -36.78 -66.16 16.04
N VAL A 943 -35.57 -65.90 15.56
CA VAL A 943 -34.94 -64.59 15.54
C VAL A 943 -34.96 -64.07 14.11
N SER A 944 -35.70 -62.98 13.89
CA SER A 944 -35.79 -62.34 12.58
C SER A 944 -35.02 -61.04 12.56
N TYR A 945 -34.18 -60.82 11.55
CA TYR A 945 -33.30 -59.65 11.42
C TYR A 945 -32.97 -59.35 9.95
N GLU A 946 -32.62 -58.10 9.64
CA GLU A 946 -32.15 -57.72 8.30
C GLU A 946 -30.64 -57.50 8.26
N ASN A 947 -29.99 -58.05 7.25
CA ASN A 947 -28.57 -57.88 7.01
C ASN A 947 -28.37 -57.14 5.68
N GLU A 948 -27.90 -55.88 5.72
CA GLU A 948 -27.80 -55.06 4.49
C GLU A 948 -26.66 -55.50 3.57
N PHE A 949 -25.62 -56.15 4.10
CA PHE A 949 -24.43 -56.55 3.35
C PHE A 949 -24.02 -57.98 3.69
N ALA A 950 -23.49 -58.75 2.73
CA ALA A 950 -23.02 -60.12 2.99
C ALA A 950 -21.84 -60.13 3.98
N GLY A 951 -21.77 -61.11 4.88
CA GLY A 951 -20.66 -61.29 5.82
C GLY A 951 -21.00 -62.20 6.99
N ASN A 952 -20.01 -62.43 7.87
CA ASN A 952 -20.16 -63.39 8.96
C ASN A 952 -20.98 -62.81 10.11
N VAL A 953 -22.17 -63.38 10.35
CA VAL A 953 -23.06 -62.96 11.43
C VAL A 953 -22.99 -64.00 12.55
N GLN A 954 -22.76 -63.53 13.77
CA GLN A 954 -22.78 -64.33 14.99
C GLN A 954 -24.01 -64.01 15.81
N ILE A 955 -24.72 -65.04 16.24
CA ILE A 955 -25.86 -64.94 17.14
C ILE A 955 -25.58 -65.81 18.36
N TYR A 956 -25.61 -65.19 19.54
CA TYR A 956 -25.32 -65.88 20.78
C TYR A 956 -26.11 -65.30 21.95
N LEU A 957 -26.30 -66.11 22.99
CA LEU A 957 -26.92 -65.74 24.25
C LEU A 957 -25.86 -65.42 25.29
N THR A 958 -26.10 -64.37 26.05
CA THR A 958 -25.38 -64.00 27.25
C THR A 958 -26.31 -64.02 28.46
N ASP A 959 -25.75 -64.19 29.66
CA ASP A 959 -26.50 -63.92 30.88
C ASP A 959 -26.70 -62.40 31.07
N VAL A 960 -27.48 -61.99 32.08
CA VAL A 960 -27.74 -60.56 32.35
C VAL A 960 -26.49 -59.75 32.71
N THR A 961 -25.34 -60.40 32.97
CA THR A 961 -24.05 -59.73 33.20
C THR A 961 -23.23 -59.55 31.92
N GLY A 962 -23.73 -60.06 30.78
CA GLY A 962 -23.09 -59.98 29.48
C GLY A 962 -22.11 -61.11 29.18
N LYS A 963 -21.98 -62.11 30.06
CA LYS A 963 -21.12 -63.26 29.81
C LYS A 963 -21.80 -64.21 28.82
N ALA A 964 -21.12 -64.54 27.71
CA ALA A 964 -21.64 -65.49 26.73
C ALA A 964 -21.86 -66.87 27.36
N VAL A 965 -23.12 -67.33 27.32
CA VAL A 965 -23.55 -68.62 27.88
C VAL A 965 -23.83 -69.65 26.79
N ARG A 966 -24.19 -69.22 25.57
CA ARG A 966 -24.43 -70.15 24.46
C ARG A 966 -24.31 -69.48 23.10
N ASN A 967 -23.53 -70.03 22.18
CA ASN A 967 -23.55 -69.63 20.78
C ASN A 967 -24.68 -70.35 20.05
N LEU A 968 -25.55 -69.60 19.37
CA LEU A 968 -26.70 -70.14 18.63
C LEU A 968 -26.35 -70.32 17.15
N SER A 969 -25.63 -69.37 16.57
CA SER A 969 -25.20 -69.43 15.17
C SER A 969 -23.93 -68.59 14.96
N ASN A 970 -23.09 -69.03 14.03
CA ASN A 970 -21.92 -68.28 13.59
C ASN A 970 -21.62 -68.72 12.16
N GLY A 971 -21.95 -67.86 11.18
CA GLY A 971 -21.75 -68.21 9.79
C GLY A 971 -21.97 -67.05 8.83
N ALA A 972 -21.42 -67.20 7.62
CA ALA A 972 -21.57 -66.22 6.55
C ALA A 972 -23.03 -66.17 6.08
N LYS A 973 -23.63 -64.98 6.12
CA LYS A 973 -24.96 -64.68 5.61
C LYS A 973 -24.85 -63.67 4.47
N GLY A 974 -25.69 -63.80 3.45
CA GLY A 974 -25.81 -62.81 2.37
C GLY A 974 -26.52 -61.54 2.84
N SER A 975 -26.74 -60.58 1.95
CA SER A 975 -27.66 -59.48 2.23
C SER A 975 -29.12 -59.94 2.07
N GLY A 976 -30.01 -59.48 2.95
CA GLY A 976 -31.43 -59.84 2.98
C GLY A 976 -31.99 -59.99 4.40
N SER A 977 -33.29 -60.26 4.49
CA SER A 977 -33.99 -60.51 5.75
C SER A 977 -33.95 -62.00 6.09
N TYR A 978 -33.59 -62.33 7.33
CA TYR A 978 -33.41 -63.69 7.84
C TYR A 978 -34.36 -63.95 8.99
N ALA A 979 -34.81 -65.20 9.15
CA ALA A 979 -35.62 -65.67 10.27
C ALA A 979 -35.12 -67.07 10.67
N ASP A 980 -34.16 -67.12 11.58
CA ASP A 980 -33.52 -68.37 12.01
C ASP A 980 -34.18 -68.88 13.30
N THR A 981 -34.49 -70.18 13.36
CA THR A 981 -35.13 -70.80 14.54
C THR A 981 -34.12 -71.64 15.32
N PHE A 982 -34.08 -71.46 16.64
CA PHE A 982 -33.10 -72.06 17.55
C PHE A 982 -33.78 -72.79 18.70
N ASP A 983 -33.31 -74.01 18.96
CA ASP A 983 -33.74 -74.82 20.11
C ASP A 983 -32.99 -74.42 21.39
N ILE A 984 -33.75 -73.83 22.30
CA ILE A 984 -33.37 -73.36 23.62
C ILE A 984 -33.88 -74.25 24.75
N SER A 985 -34.50 -75.39 24.47
CA SER A 985 -35.10 -76.28 25.49
C SER A 985 -34.13 -76.83 26.54
N ALA A 986 -32.84 -76.87 26.21
CA ALA A 986 -31.78 -77.28 27.13
C ALA A 986 -31.28 -76.15 28.05
N MET A 987 -31.83 -74.93 27.94
CA MET A 987 -31.48 -73.78 28.78
C MET A 987 -32.34 -73.76 30.05
N PRO A 988 -31.79 -73.43 31.23
CA PRO A 988 -32.59 -73.20 32.43
C PRO A 988 -33.58 -72.04 32.26
N SER A 989 -34.73 -72.11 32.92
CA SER A 989 -35.64 -70.97 33.05
C SER A 989 -34.95 -69.73 33.61
N GLY A 990 -35.12 -68.59 32.94
CA GLY A 990 -34.49 -67.33 33.31
C GLY A 990 -34.47 -66.29 32.21
N VAL A 991 -33.93 -65.11 32.53
CA VAL A 991 -33.76 -64.00 31.58
C VAL A 991 -32.35 -64.03 31.02
N TYR A 992 -32.25 -63.96 29.69
CA TYR A 992 -31.01 -63.94 28.92
C TYR A 992 -31.01 -62.75 27.95
N LEU A 993 -29.84 -62.40 27.42
CA LEU A 993 -29.69 -61.40 26.36
C LEU A 993 -29.19 -62.09 25.10
N LEU A 994 -29.93 -61.96 24.00
CA LEU A 994 -29.54 -62.41 22.67
C LEU A 994 -28.78 -61.31 21.95
N VAL A 995 -27.56 -61.61 21.52
CA VAL A 995 -26.66 -60.69 20.82
C VAL A 995 -26.50 -61.15 19.37
N ILE A 996 -26.66 -60.21 18.43
CA ILE A 996 -26.33 -60.39 17.01
C ILE A 996 -25.16 -59.47 16.67
N GLU A 997 -24.09 -60.04 16.13
CA GLU A 997 -22.83 -59.35 15.88
C GLU A 997 -22.31 -59.63 14.46
N LYS A 998 -21.92 -58.58 13.76
CA LYS A 998 -21.28 -58.65 12.43
C LYS A 998 -20.16 -57.62 12.37
N GLY A 999 -18.91 -58.09 12.29
CA GLY A 999 -17.73 -57.21 12.34
C GLY A 999 -17.70 -56.43 13.66
N SER A 1000 -17.71 -55.09 13.58
CA SER A 1000 -17.76 -54.20 14.74
C SER A 1000 -19.18 -53.78 15.17
N ALA A 1001 -20.22 -54.12 14.39
CA ALA A 1001 -21.60 -53.77 14.71
C ALA A 1001 -22.25 -54.86 15.59
N LYS A 1002 -22.99 -54.46 16.64
CA LYS A 1002 -23.68 -55.36 17.57
C LYS A 1002 -25.07 -54.84 17.90
N SER A 1003 -26.00 -55.75 18.14
CA SER A 1003 -27.37 -55.49 18.60
C SER A 1003 -27.74 -56.50 19.69
N VAL A 1004 -28.44 -56.06 20.74
CA VAL A 1004 -28.69 -56.86 21.97
C VAL A 1004 -30.17 -56.79 22.38
N HIS A 1005 -30.81 -57.94 22.56
CA HIS A 1005 -32.25 -58.04 22.87
C HIS A 1005 -32.53 -59.04 24.00
N GLN A 1006 -33.52 -58.75 24.85
CA GLN A 1006 -33.89 -59.63 25.97
C GLN A 1006 -34.68 -60.86 25.50
N LEU A 1007 -34.32 -62.04 26.03
CA LEU A 1007 -35.03 -63.31 25.85
C LEU A 1007 -35.41 -63.89 27.22
N ILE A 1008 -36.65 -64.32 27.38
CA ILE A 1008 -37.16 -64.97 28.60
C ILE A 1008 -37.42 -66.44 28.29
N ILE A 1009 -36.71 -67.31 28.99
CA ILE A 1009 -36.88 -68.76 28.90
C ILE A 1009 -37.70 -69.23 30.10
N VAL A 1010 -38.76 -69.99 29.84
CA VAL A 1010 -39.67 -70.55 30.85
C VAL A 1010 -39.68 -72.08 30.73
N ASP A 1011 -40.02 -72.82 31.79
CA ASP A 1011 -40.00 -74.29 31.79
C ASP A 1011 -41.22 -74.89 31.07
#